data_AF-A0A8C4VSK7-F1
#
_entry.id   AF-A0A8C4VSK7-F1
#
_cell.length_a   1.000
_cell.length_b   1.000
_cell.length_c   1.000
_cell.angle_alpha   90.00
_cell.angle_beta   90.00
_cell.angle_gamma   90.00
#
_symmetry.space_group_name_H-M   'P 1'
#
loop_
_entity.id
_entity.type
_entity.pdbx_description
1 polymer ?
#
loop_
_entity_poly.entity_id
_entity_poly.type
_entity_poly.pdbx_seq_one_letter_code
_entity_poly.pdbx_strand_id
1 'polypeptide(L)'
;SDKILDAEHIAFVTESVSAQADDLQTISSSSKKVVKWSDCCSPLAYKPGDPYKLIAEASVDNFSNLGIAFMEDRLQMDNGMVPRKIVSVHLQESALKELERMVAPTEEKNSTNSAHMDELTPAPPFEAATKQVSVSADSTGGVDQEVKEEKSRLEKRSERHDEPNSLSERETNTGKHHHLHLSSCHECFELENSTIESVRYASSENIPELPDDCSASMEEVTDGCLARELRRINLTGKPPNILIYVGSDPMKIKFEKIKSVLKECIDTDSYTIYQLAEEQVLKAPWLDNSLLLVIATEEPISKDNHKQFLTYLSKGGKILGLSASFTFGSIQIRSKSERKKTIQELVFYKADNSEVKLNLLTSGSVFEQKVKENLSPVKSLSHLNNADKDMIVVHLPYGDHGEAILCQVYLEMDIASLTTQTQEEFNLLKVSNAKRYEVLKEILTLLGLSCELSEVPSLTPIYLLSADEENHISFLKWLEKKVDVEGLIKSSKMTLKFVSSYKPEMEITQSLIPVVTGGGFSSEHFSLQTYQHNLQTKKLGKIVLFAEVTSTTMNLLDGLMFNLPQEMDLIAIAVRQTQGKGRGGNVWLSPVGCALSTLHVSIPLCSQLGQRIPFIQHLVSVAVVESVRSIPGYQDIDLRVKWPNDIYYSDLMKLGGVLVNSTLMGDTFHILIGYGFNVNNSNPTICINDLIMEYNKKNMTKLRSLTVDYLIARSVTVLERLIDIFQEKGPDGVLPLYYKYWIHAGRHVRLWSEEGPLAWIVGIDDCGFLQVHEEGKGVESVHPDGNSFDMLKNLIISKQQ
;
A
#
# COMPACT_ATOMS: atom_id res chain seq x y z
N SER A 1 36.65 32.59 -20.06
CA SER A 1 36.41 32.93 -18.65
C SER A 1 35.22 32.13 -18.22
N ASP A 2 35.49 30.93 -17.73
CA ASP A 2 34.44 29.94 -17.49
C ASP A 2 33.70 30.32 -16.20
N LYS A 3 32.42 30.65 -16.33
CA LYS A 3 31.52 30.63 -15.19
C LYS A 3 31.11 29.18 -14.97
N ILE A 4 31.74 28.55 -13.98
CA ILE A 4 31.14 27.43 -13.29
C ILE A 4 29.85 27.98 -12.67
N LEU A 5 28.71 27.36 -12.97
CA LEU A 5 27.44 27.66 -12.28
C LEU A 5 27.43 26.89 -10.97
N ASP A 6 27.12 27.58 -9.87
CA ASP A 6 27.08 27.00 -8.53
C ASP A 6 25.94 25.98 -8.40
N ALA A 7 26.21 24.86 -7.73
CA ALA A 7 25.36 23.67 -7.69
C ALA A 7 24.14 23.77 -6.75
N GLU A 8 23.55 24.96 -6.59
CA GLU A 8 22.52 25.24 -5.55
C GLU A 8 21.11 25.48 -6.11
N HIS A 9 20.91 25.42 -7.43
CA HIS A 9 19.64 25.71 -8.09
C HIS A 9 19.00 24.48 -8.77
N ILE A 10 17.67 24.36 -8.62
CA ILE A 10 16.81 23.34 -9.22
C ILE A 10 15.89 24.03 -10.23
N ALA A 11 15.93 23.58 -11.49
CA ALA A 11 14.93 23.91 -12.49
C ALA A 11 13.71 23.00 -12.37
N PHE A 12 12.50 23.54 -12.58
CA PHE A 12 11.25 22.81 -12.47
C PHE A 12 10.15 23.39 -13.35
N VAL A 13 9.15 22.59 -13.68
CA VAL A 13 7.94 22.98 -14.42
C VAL A 13 6.74 22.94 -13.48
N THR A 14 5.96 24.01 -13.46
CA THR A 14 4.64 24.04 -12.82
C THR A 14 3.54 23.99 -13.86
N GLU A 15 2.44 23.31 -13.54
CA GLU A 15 1.19 23.37 -14.30
C GLU A 15 0.11 23.93 -13.39
N SER A 16 -0.60 24.96 -13.84
CA SER A 16 -1.62 25.67 -13.08
C SER A 16 -2.91 25.77 -13.89
N VAL A 17 -4.06 25.72 -13.24
CA VAL A 17 -5.37 25.85 -13.91
C VAL A 17 -6.12 27.08 -13.44
N SER A 18 -7.09 27.51 -14.25
CA SER A 18 -8.06 28.51 -13.81
C SER A 18 -8.91 27.96 -12.65
N ALA A 19 -9.05 28.72 -11.57
CA ALA A 19 -9.84 28.29 -10.42
C ALA A 19 -11.33 28.23 -10.81
N GLN A 20 -11.90 27.03 -10.82
CA GLN A 20 -13.35 26.87 -10.91
C GLN A 20 -14.00 27.30 -9.58
N ALA A 21 -15.24 27.81 -9.65
CA ALA A 21 -15.87 28.50 -8.53
C ALA A 21 -16.06 27.65 -7.27
N ASP A 22 -16.06 26.32 -7.40
CA ASP A 22 -16.23 25.38 -6.28
C ASP A 22 -14.93 25.10 -5.50
N ASP A 23 -13.74 25.18 -6.13
CA ASP A 23 -12.43 24.93 -5.48
C ASP A 23 -12.05 26.03 -4.45
N LEU A 24 -12.75 27.18 -4.47
CA LEU A 24 -12.46 28.31 -3.58
C LEU A 24 -13.05 28.19 -2.17
N GLN A 25 -13.98 27.26 -1.91
CA GLN A 25 -14.57 27.08 -0.57
C GLN A 25 -13.68 26.26 0.37
N THR A 26 -12.80 25.41 -0.15
CA THR A 26 -11.93 24.51 0.65
C THR A 26 -10.75 25.24 1.31
N ILE A 27 -10.32 26.38 0.75
CA ILE A 27 -9.07 27.06 1.14
C ILE A 27 -9.22 27.89 2.44
N SER A 28 -10.44 28.21 2.90
CA SER A 28 -10.66 29.16 4.01
C SER A 28 -10.58 28.58 5.43
N SER A 29 -10.13 27.33 5.61
CA SER A 29 -10.17 26.63 6.91
C SER A 29 -8.82 26.50 7.64
N SER A 30 -7.70 26.84 6.98
CA SER A 30 -6.35 26.75 7.54
C SER A 30 -5.83 28.09 8.06
N SER A 31 -5.29 28.11 9.28
CA SER A 31 -4.70 29.30 9.92
C SER A 31 -3.24 29.58 9.49
N LYS A 32 -2.75 28.89 8.45
CA LYS A 32 -1.37 29.02 7.95
C LYS A 32 -1.26 30.07 6.85
N LYS A 33 -0.08 30.70 6.76
CA LYS A 33 0.23 31.77 5.80
C LYS A 33 0.33 31.22 4.36
N VAL A 34 -0.35 31.86 3.41
CA VAL A 34 -0.23 31.60 1.96
C VAL A 34 1.19 31.95 1.50
N VAL A 35 1.74 31.14 0.59
CA VAL A 35 3.06 31.35 -0.04
C VAL A 35 2.82 31.73 -1.49
N LYS A 36 3.40 32.85 -1.92
CA LYS A 36 3.36 33.26 -3.32
C LYS A 36 4.48 32.60 -4.10
N TRP A 37 4.16 32.26 -5.34
CA TRP A 37 5.09 31.64 -6.27
C TRP A 37 6.33 32.53 -6.55
N SER A 38 6.15 33.84 -6.78
CA SER A 38 7.24 34.81 -6.97
C SER A 38 8.26 34.89 -5.82
N ASP A 39 7.85 34.55 -4.60
CA ASP A 39 8.68 34.76 -3.40
C ASP A 39 9.77 33.68 -3.25
N CYS A 40 9.64 32.57 -4.01
CA CYS A 40 10.52 31.41 -3.89
C CYS A 40 11.30 31.07 -5.18
N CYS A 41 10.88 31.55 -6.35
CA CYS A 41 11.44 31.09 -7.63
C CYS A 41 11.38 32.13 -8.76
N SER A 42 12.24 31.93 -9.77
CA SER A 42 12.42 32.79 -10.93
C SER A 42 11.90 32.13 -12.20
N PRO A 43 11.03 32.77 -13.00
CA PRO A 43 10.51 32.19 -14.25
C PRO A 43 11.56 32.16 -15.36
N LEU A 44 11.68 31.01 -16.05
CA LEU A 44 12.55 30.81 -17.22
C LEU A 44 11.78 30.86 -18.55
N ALA A 45 10.62 30.19 -18.64
CA ALA A 45 9.78 30.17 -19.85
C ALA A 45 8.34 29.75 -19.50
N TYR A 46 7.33 30.14 -20.29
CA TYR A 46 5.95 29.68 -20.07
C TYR A 46 5.18 29.39 -21.36
N LYS A 47 4.11 28.59 -21.22
CA LYS A 47 3.11 28.31 -22.24
C LYS A 47 1.73 28.76 -21.73
N PRO A 48 1.12 29.80 -22.33
CA PRO A 48 -0.24 30.20 -22.00
C PRO A 48 -1.25 29.16 -22.52
N GLY A 49 -2.28 28.89 -21.71
CA GLY A 49 -3.31 27.88 -21.96
C GLY A 49 -3.94 27.42 -20.64
N ASP A 50 -4.87 26.47 -20.69
CA ASP A 50 -5.32 25.70 -19.53
C ASP A 50 -5.00 24.21 -19.81
N PRO A 51 -4.08 23.55 -19.08
CA PRO A 51 -3.27 24.12 -18.00
C PRO A 51 -2.18 25.09 -18.51
N TYR A 52 -1.95 26.14 -17.73
CA TYR A 52 -0.85 27.08 -17.88
C TYR A 52 0.44 26.40 -17.41
N LYS A 53 1.44 26.26 -18.28
CA LYS A 53 2.73 25.63 -17.94
C LYS A 53 3.84 26.68 -17.79
N LEU A 54 4.66 26.57 -16.75
CA LEU A 54 5.71 27.54 -16.43
C LEU A 54 6.97 26.83 -15.94
N ILE A 55 8.06 26.95 -16.70
CA ILE A 55 9.42 26.53 -16.33
C ILE A 55 10.04 27.63 -15.47
N ALA A 56 10.66 27.27 -14.35
CA ALA A 56 11.26 28.16 -13.39
C ALA A 56 12.45 27.53 -12.66
N GLU A 57 13.16 28.35 -11.89
CA GLU A 57 14.34 27.97 -11.13
C GLU A 57 14.23 28.47 -9.68
N ALA A 58 14.63 27.64 -8.72
CA ALA A 58 14.67 27.98 -7.30
C ALA A 58 15.96 27.41 -6.67
N SER A 59 16.39 27.94 -5.53
CA SER A 59 17.38 27.23 -4.70
C SER A 59 16.80 25.93 -4.14
N VAL A 60 17.65 24.97 -3.75
CA VAL A 60 17.21 23.69 -3.15
C VAL A 60 16.26 23.90 -1.96
N ASP A 61 16.57 24.85 -1.07
CA ASP A 61 15.73 25.19 0.09
C ASP A 61 14.39 25.80 -0.32
N ASN A 62 14.38 26.70 -1.31
CA ASN A 62 13.16 27.31 -1.81
C ASN A 62 12.28 26.31 -2.56
N PHE A 63 12.86 25.40 -3.35
CA PHE A 63 12.12 24.32 -3.99
C PHE A 63 11.49 23.38 -2.96
N SER A 64 12.21 23.07 -1.88
CA SER A 64 11.68 22.27 -0.76
C SER A 64 10.51 22.98 -0.05
N ASN A 65 10.64 24.29 0.23
CA ASN A 65 9.57 25.10 0.82
C ASN A 65 8.34 25.22 -0.12
N LEU A 66 8.57 25.34 -1.42
CA LEU A 66 7.54 25.41 -2.45
C LEU A 66 6.81 24.08 -2.61
N GLY A 67 7.52 22.95 -2.51
CA GLY A 67 6.94 21.60 -2.43
C GLY A 67 6.07 21.40 -1.18
N ILE A 68 6.53 21.86 -0.01
CA ILE A 68 5.71 21.83 1.23
C ILE A 68 4.46 22.70 1.09
N ALA A 69 4.60 23.92 0.52
CA ALA A 69 3.45 24.80 0.31
C ALA A 69 2.45 24.22 -0.72
N PHE A 70 2.92 23.48 -1.71
CA PHE A 70 2.09 22.77 -2.68
C PHE A 70 1.36 21.57 -2.06
N MET A 71 2.03 20.76 -1.22
CA MET A 71 1.40 19.62 -0.52
C MET A 71 0.39 20.02 0.56
N GLU A 72 0.46 21.26 1.07
CA GLU A 72 -0.48 21.81 2.06
C GLU A 72 -1.57 22.71 1.46
N ASP A 73 -1.72 22.77 0.12
CA ASP A 73 -2.65 23.65 -0.61
C ASP A 73 -2.49 25.16 -0.28
N ARG A 74 -1.26 25.60 0.03
CA ARG A 74 -0.91 26.98 0.41
C ARG A 74 -0.15 27.77 -0.66
N LEU A 75 0.17 27.16 -1.80
CA LEU A 75 0.93 27.79 -2.88
C LEU A 75 -0.01 28.47 -3.88
N GLN A 76 0.19 29.76 -4.15
CA GLN A 76 -0.61 30.53 -5.10
C GLN A 76 0.26 31.17 -6.19
N MET A 77 -0.18 31.08 -7.44
CA MET A 77 0.45 31.78 -8.57
C MET A 77 0.08 33.26 -8.56
N ASP A 78 0.98 34.14 -9.00
CA ASP A 78 0.77 35.60 -8.97
C ASP A 78 -0.34 36.10 -9.91
N ASN A 79 -0.76 35.26 -10.86
CA ASN A 79 -1.91 35.47 -11.74
C ASN A 79 -3.23 34.90 -11.17
N GLY A 80 -3.24 34.42 -9.93
CA GLY A 80 -4.42 33.88 -9.25
C GLY A 80 -4.78 32.45 -9.62
N MET A 81 -4.04 31.79 -10.52
CA MET A 81 -4.24 30.37 -10.82
C MET A 81 -3.75 29.46 -9.69
N VAL A 82 -4.34 28.28 -9.59
CA VAL A 82 -3.97 27.26 -8.61
C VAL A 82 -2.97 26.30 -9.26
N PRO A 83 -1.75 26.13 -8.71
CA PRO A 83 -0.82 25.11 -9.17
C PRO A 83 -1.42 23.72 -8.92
N ARG A 84 -1.45 22.85 -9.93
CA ARG A 84 -1.90 21.45 -9.83
C ARG A 84 -0.79 20.40 -10.06
N LYS A 85 0.35 20.81 -10.62
CA LYS A 85 1.56 19.97 -10.84
C LYS A 85 2.83 20.80 -10.62
N ILE A 86 3.87 20.20 -10.04
CA ILE A 86 5.23 20.75 -9.91
C ILE A 86 6.21 19.61 -10.17
N VAL A 87 7.17 19.80 -11.07
CA VAL A 87 8.07 18.73 -11.58
C VAL A 87 9.48 19.27 -11.71
N SER A 88 10.45 18.76 -10.95
CA SER A 88 11.87 19.09 -11.19
C SER A 88 12.32 18.55 -12.54
N VAL A 89 13.07 19.36 -13.31
CA VAL A 89 13.58 18.98 -14.63
C VAL A 89 15.08 19.25 -14.71
N HIS A 90 15.82 18.32 -15.32
CA HIS A 90 17.22 18.54 -15.62
C HIS A 90 17.36 19.20 -16.99
N LEU A 91 17.52 20.52 -17.02
CA LEU A 91 17.79 21.26 -18.24
C LEU A 91 19.24 21.02 -18.67
N GLN A 92 19.43 20.46 -19.88
CA GLN A 92 20.77 20.38 -20.47
C GLN A 92 21.31 21.78 -20.76
N GLU A 93 22.63 21.96 -20.63
CA GLU A 93 23.32 23.23 -20.86
C GLU A 93 23.13 23.76 -22.31
N SER A 94 22.85 22.87 -23.25
CA SER A 94 22.44 23.18 -24.63
C SER A 94 21.08 23.89 -24.70
N ALA A 95 20.07 23.36 -24.00
CA ALA A 95 18.72 23.91 -23.95
C ALA A 95 18.68 25.24 -23.18
N LEU A 96 19.46 25.37 -22.10
CA LEU A 96 19.68 26.65 -21.41
C LEU A 96 20.30 27.69 -22.35
N LYS A 97 21.35 27.33 -23.10
CA LYS A 97 21.97 28.24 -24.09
C LYS A 97 21.03 28.58 -25.25
N GLU A 98 20.07 27.73 -25.63
CA GLU A 98 19.04 28.10 -26.60
C GLU A 98 17.99 29.05 -26.02
N LEU A 99 17.54 28.81 -24.79
CA LEU A 99 16.64 29.72 -24.06
C LEU A 99 17.29 31.11 -23.86
N GLU A 100 18.55 31.17 -23.45
CA GLU A 100 19.33 32.42 -23.35
C GLU A 100 19.50 33.11 -24.71
N ARG A 101 19.73 32.36 -25.80
CA ARG A 101 19.81 32.92 -27.17
C ARG A 101 18.47 33.49 -27.66
N MET A 102 17.33 32.95 -27.20
CA MET A 102 16.01 33.53 -27.46
C MET A 102 15.71 34.78 -26.60
N VAL A 103 16.54 35.08 -25.61
CA VAL A 103 16.43 36.25 -24.72
C VAL A 103 17.42 37.37 -25.09
N ALA A 104 18.53 37.06 -25.76
CA ALA A 104 19.53 38.05 -26.16
C ALA A 104 19.09 38.90 -27.38
N PRO A 105 19.19 40.25 -27.32
CA PRO A 105 18.94 41.11 -28.48
C PRO A 105 20.05 40.98 -29.53
N THR A 106 19.66 41.09 -30.81
CA THR A 106 20.58 41.01 -31.95
C THR A 106 21.34 42.33 -32.12
N GLU A 107 22.64 42.37 -31.80
CA GLU A 107 23.52 43.47 -32.19
C GLU A 107 24.21 43.15 -33.53
N GLU A 108 23.95 43.97 -34.55
CA GLU A 108 24.67 43.91 -35.83
C GLU A 108 26.10 44.44 -35.68
N LYS A 109 27.06 43.74 -36.31
CA LYS A 109 28.40 44.30 -36.52
C LYS A 109 28.38 45.30 -37.67
N ASN A 110 28.90 46.50 -37.45
CA ASN A 110 29.62 47.23 -38.51
C ASN A 110 30.70 48.14 -37.94
N SER A 111 31.73 48.40 -38.74
CA SER A 111 33.01 48.95 -38.30
C SER A 111 33.27 50.39 -38.75
N THR A 112 33.93 51.14 -37.86
CA THR A 112 34.80 52.31 -38.10
C THR A 112 34.24 53.68 -38.54
N ASN A 113 34.71 54.69 -37.79
CA ASN A 113 34.95 56.11 -38.13
C ASN A 113 33.89 57.20 -37.84
N SER A 114 34.14 57.92 -36.73
CA SER A 114 34.14 59.38 -36.55
C SER A 114 32.92 60.27 -36.87
N ALA A 115 32.41 60.85 -35.79
CA ALA A 115 32.10 62.29 -35.60
C ALA A 115 30.74 62.90 -36.04
N HIS A 116 30.17 63.60 -35.05
CA HIS A 116 29.15 64.66 -35.11
C HIS A 116 27.69 64.33 -35.41
N MET A 117 26.84 65.34 -35.16
CA MET A 117 25.44 65.26 -34.75
C MET A 117 24.42 65.41 -35.90
N ASP A 118 23.17 65.16 -35.51
CA ASP A 118 21.91 65.74 -36.00
C ASP A 118 21.18 65.13 -37.22
N GLU A 119 19.92 64.76 -36.91
CA GLU A 119 18.67 64.91 -37.64
C GLU A 119 18.42 64.38 -39.08
N LEU A 120 17.18 63.88 -39.22
CA LEU A 120 16.30 63.84 -40.40
C LEU A 120 16.37 62.67 -41.42
N THR A 121 15.20 62.07 -41.54
CA THR A 121 14.61 61.20 -42.59
C THR A 121 14.59 61.79 -44.01
N PRO A 122 14.19 61.04 -45.07
CA PRO A 122 14.41 59.61 -45.37
C PRO A 122 14.63 59.25 -46.88
N ALA A 123 15.14 58.04 -47.14
CA ALA A 123 14.88 57.19 -48.33
C ALA A 123 15.38 57.69 -49.74
N PRO A 124 15.10 56.95 -50.85
CA PRO A 124 15.81 55.75 -51.35
C PRO A 124 16.38 56.02 -52.79
N PRO A 125 16.50 55.12 -53.82
CA PRO A 125 16.33 53.64 -53.96
C PRO A 125 17.27 52.88 -54.96
N PHE A 126 16.89 51.63 -55.32
CA PHE A 126 17.06 50.89 -56.60
C PHE A 126 18.31 50.01 -56.92
N GLU A 127 18.02 48.74 -57.31
CA GLU A 127 18.61 47.74 -58.26
C GLU A 127 20.10 47.81 -58.76
N ALA A 128 20.76 46.78 -59.35
CA ALA A 128 20.32 45.54 -60.01
C ALA A 128 21.42 44.42 -60.13
N ALA A 129 20.96 43.16 -60.23
CA ALA A 129 21.33 42.08 -61.18
C ALA A 129 22.78 41.52 -61.44
N THR A 130 22.81 40.16 -61.56
CA THR A 130 23.69 39.28 -62.42
C THR A 130 25.17 39.06 -62.04
N LYS A 131 25.85 37.92 -62.33
CA LYS A 131 25.68 36.88 -63.39
C LYS A 131 26.45 35.55 -63.12
N GLN A 132 25.97 34.41 -63.67
CA GLN A 132 26.65 33.18 -64.22
C GLN A 132 27.89 32.53 -63.53
N VAL A 133 28.10 31.20 -63.35
CA VAL A 133 27.77 29.88 -64.00
C VAL A 133 29.01 29.18 -64.64
N SER A 134 29.31 27.94 -64.19
CA SER A 134 29.95 26.81 -64.93
C SER A 134 29.89 25.56 -64.01
N VAL A 135 29.31 24.39 -64.30
CA VAL A 135 29.36 23.41 -65.43
C VAL A 135 30.45 22.33 -65.27
N SER A 136 30.01 21.07 -65.07
CA SER A 136 30.52 19.84 -65.74
C SER A 136 29.58 18.65 -65.45
N ALA A 137 29.48 17.68 -66.36
CA ALA A 137 28.56 16.54 -66.29
C ALA A 137 29.14 15.31 -67.02
N ASP A 138 28.70 14.10 -66.65
CA ASP A 138 28.58 12.83 -67.43
C ASP A 138 28.39 11.64 -66.44
N SER A 139 27.71 10.52 -66.73
CA SER A 139 26.99 10.04 -67.92
C SER A 139 26.00 8.90 -67.58
N THR A 140 24.94 8.73 -68.40
CA THR A 140 24.15 7.49 -68.78
C THR A 140 23.87 6.34 -67.77
N GLY A 141 22.70 5.68 -67.71
CA GLY A 141 21.45 5.77 -68.50
C GLY A 141 20.52 4.53 -68.28
N GLY A 142 19.26 4.58 -68.76
CA GLY A 142 18.24 3.49 -68.64
C GLY A 142 16.91 3.98 -68.02
N VAL A 143 15.94 4.56 -68.75
CA VAL A 143 14.95 3.97 -69.72
C VAL A 143 13.68 3.41 -69.04
N ASP A 144 12.58 4.17 -69.21
CA ASP A 144 11.13 3.83 -69.35
C ASP A 144 10.44 2.92 -68.31
N GLN A 145 9.14 3.04 -67.95
CA GLN A 145 7.97 3.88 -68.32
C GLN A 145 7.07 3.94 -67.05
N GLU A 146 6.11 4.84 -66.79
CA GLU A 146 4.99 5.35 -67.59
C GLU A 146 4.61 6.80 -67.19
N VAL A 147 3.82 7.49 -68.03
CA VAL A 147 3.32 8.86 -67.81
C VAL A 147 1.84 8.94 -68.25
N LYS A 148 1.09 9.91 -67.69
CA LYS A 148 -0.21 10.52 -68.11
C LYS A 148 -1.45 10.10 -67.30
N GLU A 149 -2.54 10.89 -67.15
CA GLU A 149 -2.92 12.32 -67.34
C GLU A 149 -4.31 12.52 -66.67
N GLU A 150 -4.81 13.67 -66.19
CA GLU A 150 -4.26 15.00 -65.84
C GLU A 150 -5.36 15.85 -65.13
N LYS A 151 -5.00 17.01 -64.51
CA LYS A 151 -5.87 18.21 -64.32
C LYS A 151 -7.15 18.08 -63.43
N SER A 152 -7.80 19.15 -62.95
CA SER A 152 -7.38 20.53 -62.57
C SER A 152 -8.54 21.33 -61.95
N ARG A 153 -8.21 22.42 -61.21
CA ARG A 153 -9.04 23.60 -60.85
C ARG A 153 -10.16 23.36 -59.82
N LEU A 154 -10.31 24.12 -58.72
CA LEU A 154 -10.26 25.58 -58.43
C LEU A 154 -11.63 26.26 -58.65
N GLU A 155 -12.34 26.52 -57.55
CA GLU A 155 -13.31 27.62 -57.47
C GLU A 155 -13.43 28.15 -56.02
N LYS A 156 -13.63 29.46 -55.88
CA LYS A 156 -13.84 30.18 -54.61
C LYS A 156 -15.31 30.62 -54.53
N ARG A 157 -15.89 30.66 -53.33
CA ARG A 157 -16.86 31.72 -52.98
C ARG A 157 -16.91 32.00 -51.48
N SER A 158 -17.31 33.22 -51.14
CA SER A 158 -17.25 33.84 -49.81
C SER A 158 -18.55 34.55 -49.49
N GLU A 159 -18.91 34.66 -48.20
CA GLU A 159 -19.69 35.72 -47.52
C GLU A 159 -19.79 35.25 -46.04
N ARG A 160 -19.41 35.98 -44.96
CA ARG A 160 -19.82 37.31 -44.43
C ARG A 160 -21.32 37.37 -44.07
N HIS A 161 -21.83 37.92 -42.97
CA HIS A 161 -21.32 38.63 -41.77
C HIS A 161 -21.95 37.95 -40.49
N ASP A 162 -21.78 38.29 -39.20
CA ASP A 162 -21.81 39.59 -38.46
C ASP A 162 -21.08 39.51 -37.09
N GLU A 163 -20.52 40.65 -36.66
CA GLU A 163 -20.34 41.04 -35.25
C GLU A 163 -21.25 42.25 -34.97
N PRO A 164 -21.50 42.61 -33.69
CA PRO A 164 -20.81 43.83 -33.24
C PRO A 164 -20.33 43.81 -31.77
N ASN A 165 -19.11 44.33 -31.56
CA ASN A 165 -18.74 45.43 -30.64
C ASN A 165 -19.49 45.63 -29.30
N SER A 166 -18.88 46.14 -28.22
CA SER A 166 -17.47 46.39 -27.83
C SER A 166 -17.53 47.19 -26.51
N LEU A 167 -16.68 46.92 -25.51
CA LEU A 167 -16.22 47.97 -24.57
C LEU A 167 -14.80 47.67 -24.09
N SER A 168 -14.04 48.74 -23.87
CA SER A 168 -12.58 48.79 -23.82
C SER A 168 -12.02 49.11 -22.42
N GLU A 169 -10.69 49.23 -22.35
CA GLU A 169 -9.86 49.69 -21.22
C GLU A 169 -9.46 48.58 -20.22
N ARG A 170 -8.17 48.38 -19.88
CA ARG A 170 -6.93 49.11 -20.24
C ARG A 170 -5.72 48.17 -20.13
N GLU A 171 -4.72 48.36 -20.99
CA GLU A 171 -3.40 47.74 -20.80
C GLU A 171 -2.63 48.38 -19.63
N THR A 172 -1.97 47.56 -18.83
CA THR A 172 -0.71 47.94 -18.16
C THR A 172 0.39 47.02 -18.65
N ASN A 173 1.41 47.61 -19.24
CA ASN A 173 2.39 46.96 -20.10
C ASN A 173 3.63 46.51 -19.31
N THR A 174 3.85 45.19 -19.17
CA THR A 174 5.14 44.62 -18.70
C THR A 174 5.39 43.23 -19.31
N GLY A 175 6.55 43.04 -19.95
CA GLY A 175 7.15 41.72 -20.22
C GLY A 175 6.83 41.10 -21.58
N LYS A 176 7.73 41.26 -22.56
CA LYS A 176 7.78 40.38 -23.74
C LYS A 176 8.22 38.97 -23.32
N HIS A 177 7.40 37.97 -23.58
CA HIS A 177 7.77 36.57 -23.44
C HIS A 177 7.31 35.78 -24.66
N HIS A 178 8.12 34.83 -25.12
CA HIS A 178 7.97 34.17 -26.42
C HIS A 178 7.31 32.79 -26.32
N HIS A 179 6.53 32.42 -27.33
CA HIS A 179 5.86 31.11 -27.42
C HIS A 179 6.82 30.03 -27.93
N LEU A 180 6.72 28.81 -27.39
CA LEU A 180 7.59 27.69 -27.76
C LEU A 180 6.78 26.49 -28.31
N HIS A 181 7.24 25.93 -29.43
CA HIS A 181 6.53 24.90 -30.19
C HIS A 181 7.12 23.50 -29.88
N LEU A 182 6.57 22.84 -28.86
CA LEU A 182 7.03 21.53 -28.37
C LEU A 182 6.55 20.37 -29.25
N SER A 183 7.33 20.01 -30.26
CA SER A 183 7.07 18.85 -31.13
C SER A 183 8.30 17.95 -31.36
N SER A 184 9.28 17.98 -30.45
CA SER A 184 10.58 17.29 -30.61
C SER A 184 11.09 16.50 -29.39
N CYS A 185 10.32 16.41 -28.30
CA CYS A 185 10.73 15.70 -27.08
C CYS A 185 9.69 14.61 -26.72
N HIS A 186 9.75 13.48 -27.41
CA HIS A 186 8.82 12.36 -27.15
C HIS A 186 9.20 11.59 -25.86
N GLU A 187 10.51 11.40 -25.62
CA GLU A 187 11.05 10.67 -24.46
C GLU A 187 10.77 11.37 -23.11
N CYS A 188 10.57 12.70 -23.10
CA CYS A 188 10.18 13.41 -21.87
C CYS A 188 8.73 13.09 -21.45
N PHE A 189 7.85 12.78 -22.40
CA PHE A 189 6.42 12.58 -22.15
C PHE A 189 6.12 11.22 -21.49
N GLU A 190 7.00 10.23 -21.65
CA GLU A 190 6.90 8.92 -21.00
C GLU A 190 7.39 8.98 -19.54
N LEU A 191 8.43 9.79 -19.27
CA LEU A 191 8.90 10.09 -17.92
C LEU A 191 7.92 10.98 -17.13
N GLU A 192 7.10 11.78 -17.81
CA GLU A 192 6.14 12.74 -17.21
C GLU A 192 4.98 12.10 -16.42
N ASN A 193 4.73 10.78 -16.60
CA ASN A 193 3.57 10.07 -16.04
C ASN A 193 3.94 9.04 -14.95
N SER A 194 5.07 8.32 -15.05
CA SER A 194 5.36 7.18 -14.16
C SER A 194 5.74 7.56 -12.73
N THR A 195 6.66 8.52 -12.59
CA THR A 195 7.44 8.66 -11.34
C THR A 195 6.73 9.47 -10.25
N ILE A 196 5.84 10.40 -10.62
CA ILE A 196 5.23 11.34 -9.66
C ILE A 196 3.83 10.90 -9.21
N GLU A 197 3.02 10.24 -10.04
CA GLU A 197 1.75 9.65 -9.56
C GLU A 197 2.01 8.57 -8.52
N SER A 198 3.03 7.74 -8.75
CA SER A 198 3.55 6.76 -7.78
C SER A 198 3.91 7.37 -6.42
N VAL A 199 4.35 8.63 -6.38
CA VAL A 199 4.67 9.35 -5.13
C VAL A 199 3.43 10.06 -4.55
N ARG A 200 2.53 10.58 -5.39
CA ARG A 200 1.30 11.27 -4.98
C ARG A 200 0.30 10.34 -4.29
N TYR A 201 0.18 9.09 -4.77
CA TYR A 201 -0.65 8.05 -4.12
C TYR A 201 0.04 7.41 -2.89
N ALA A 202 1.36 7.54 -2.75
CA ALA A 202 2.08 7.06 -1.57
C ALA A 202 1.90 7.97 -0.32
N SER A 203 1.46 9.23 -0.49
CA SER A 203 1.30 10.19 0.62
C SER A 203 -0.14 10.39 1.12
N SER A 204 -1.17 9.87 0.43
CA SER A 204 -2.54 9.88 0.95
C SER A 204 -2.67 8.96 2.18
N GLU A 205 -3.45 9.37 3.18
CA GLU A 205 -3.71 8.55 4.37
C GLU A 205 -4.28 7.19 3.95
N ASN A 206 -3.51 6.13 4.19
CA ASN A 206 -3.84 4.79 3.72
C ASN A 206 -5.04 4.25 4.50
N ILE A 207 -6.20 4.19 3.83
CA ILE A 207 -7.37 3.45 4.29
C ILE A 207 -7.00 1.96 4.30
N PRO A 208 -7.13 1.23 5.43
CA PRO A 208 -6.92 -0.21 5.47
C PRO A 208 -7.83 -0.91 4.46
N GLU A 209 -7.26 -1.74 3.60
CA GLU A 209 -8.01 -2.53 2.63
C GLU A 209 -8.73 -3.67 3.38
N LEU A 210 -9.98 -3.41 3.80
CA LEU A 210 -10.89 -4.48 4.21
C LEU A 210 -11.05 -5.41 3.00
N PRO A 211 -10.66 -6.70 3.04
CA PRO A 211 -10.42 -7.42 1.80
C PRO A 211 -11.72 -7.85 1.10
N ASP A 212 -11.81 -7.53 -0.19
CA ASP A 212 -13.00 -7.75 -1.01
C ASP A 212 -13.18 -9.22 -1.44
N ASP A 213 -14.14 -9.93 -0.84
CA ASP A 213 -14.64 -11.23 -1.30
C ASP A 213 -16.12 -11.41 -0.89
N CYS A 214 -17.06 -11.53 -1.84
CA CYS A 214 -18.49 -11.73 -1.55
C CYS A 214 -18.98 -13.10 -2.06
N SER A 215 -19.82 -13.78 -1.27
CA SER A 215 -20.37 -15.10 -1.65
C SER A 215 -21.72 -14.97 -2.36
N ALA A 216 -21.85 -15.58 -3.54
CA ALA A 216 -23.12 -15.70 -4.27
C ALA A 216 -23.22 -17.05 -5.00
N SER A 217 -24.35 -17.74 -4.76
CA SER A 217 -24.95 -18.86 -5.51
C SER A 217 -24.04 -19.88 -6.21
N MET A 218 -24.16 -21.15 -5.78
CA MET A 218 -23.75 -22.31 -6.57
C MET A 218 -24.40 -22.28 -7.97
N GLU A 219 -23.59 -22.20 -9.02
CA GLU A 219 -23.89 -22.89 -10.28
C GLU A 219 -22.99 -24.14 -10.36
N GLU A 220 -23.57 -25.25 -10.85
CA GLU A 220 -22.96 -26.57 -10.75
C GLU A 220 -21.76 -26.76 -11.70
N VAL A 221 -20.55 -26.45 -11.23
CA VAL A 221 -19.33 -27.00 -11.84
C VAL A 221 -19.03 -28.36 -11.22
N THR A 222 -19.26 -29.41 -12.00
CA THR A 222 -19.19 -30.81 -11.58
C THR A 222 -17.75 -31.31 -11.35
N ASP A 223 -17.23 -31.20 -10.13
CA ASP A 223 -16.20 -32.13 -9.60
C ASP A 223 -16.41 -32.39 -8.09
N GLY A 224 -17.24 -33.39 -7.78
CA GLY A 224 -17.79 -33.64 -6.44
C GLY A 224 -16.83 -34.18 -5.37
N CYS A 225 -15.52 -34.19 -5.62
CA CYS A 225 -14.53 -34.75 -4.70
C CYS A 225 -13.98 -33.74 -3.68
N LEU A 226 -13.81 -32.46 -4.06
CA LEU A 226 -13.17 -31.45 -3.21
C LEU A 226 -14.04 -31.02 -2.01
N ALA A 227 -15.35 -30.85 -2.20
CA ALA A 227 -16.22 -30.17 -1.23
C ALA A 227 -16.59 -30.98 0.03
N ARG A 228 -16.33 -32.29 0.10
CA ARG A 228 -16.83 -33.15 1.20
C ARG A 228 -15.82 -33.53 2.28
N GLU A 229 -14.52 -33.57 2.00
CA GLU A 229 -13.49 -33.82 3.01
C GLU A 229 -13.00 -32.50 3.68
N LEU A 230 -13.06 -31.37 2.99
CA LEU A 230 -12.51 -30.06 3.42
C LEU A 230 -13.40 -29.24 4.38
N ARG A 231 -14.23 -29.89 5.22
CA ARG A 231 -15.36 -29.28 5.97
C ARG A 231 -15.04 -28.22 7.06
N ARG A 232 -13.82 -27.66 7.10
CA ARG A 232 -13.43 -26.51 7.95
C ARG A 232 -12.42 -25.54 7.31
N ILE A 233 -11.96 -25.76 6.08
CA ILE A 233 -10.88 -24.94 5.49
C ILE A 233 -11.47 -23.67 4.86
N ASN A 234 -10.85 -22.52 5.13
CA ASN A 234 -11.24 -21.25 4.52
C ASN A 234 -10.93 -21.28 3.01
N LEU A 235 -11.97 -21.37 2.19
CA LEU A 235 -11.89 -21.55 0.73
C LEU A 235 -11.13 -20.41 0.01
N THR A 236 -10.96 -19.24 0.64
CA THR A 236 -10.24 -18.08 0.08
C THR A 236 -8.72 -18.11 0.35
N GLY A 237 -8.25 -18.96 1.26
CA GLY A 237 -6.86 -18.96 1.74
C GLY A 237 -6.43 -17.72 2.55
N LYS A 238 -7.33 -16.76 2.80
CA LYS A 238 -7.07 -15.58 3.64
C LYS A 238 -7.38 -15.88 5.12
N PRO A 239 -6.80 -15.16 6.11
CA PRO A 239 -7.19 -15.31 7.50
C PRO A 239 -8.53 -14.60 7.80
N PRO A 240 -9.38 -15.14 8.70
CA PRO A 240 -10.64 -14.51 9.09
C PRO A 240 -10.45 -13.17 9.84
N ASN A 241 -11.28 -12.17 9.52
CA ASN A 241 -11.19 -10.82 10.10
C ASN A 241 -12.17 -10.61 11.26
N ILE A 242 -11.69 -9.93 12.31
CA ILE A 242 -12.50 -9.34 13.38
C ILE A 242 -12.50 -7.82 13.18
N LEU A 243 -13.69 -7.23 13.12
CA LEU A 243 -13.86 -5.79 12.90
C LEU A 243 -14.30 -5.12 14.19
N ILE A 244 -13.73 -3.96 14.52
CA ILE A 244 -14.09 -3.19 15.72
C ILE A 244 -14.65 -1.83 15.30
N TYR A 245 -15.92 -1.58 15.61
CA TYR A 245 -16.62 -0.31 15.42
C TYR A 245 -16.71 0.43 16.76
N VAL A 246 -16.07 1.60 16.85
CA VAL A 246 -16.00 2.44 18.07
C VAL A 246 -16.79 3.76 17.95
N GLY A 247 -17.46 4.00 16.83
CA GLY A 247 -18.07 5.30 16.51
C GLY A 247 -17.03 6.42 16.44
N SER A 248 -17.35 7.57 17.03
CA SER A 248 -16.51 8.76 17.08
C SER A 248 -15.28 8.59 18.01
N ASP A 249 -14.21 7.93 17.54
CA ASP A 249 -12.92 7.86 18.25
C ASP A 249 -11.84 8.69 17.54
N PRO A 250 -11.71 9.99 17.83
CA PRO A 250 -10.83 10.91 17.09
C PRO A 250 -9.33 10.61 17.24
N MET A 251 -8.93 9.68 18.11
CA MET A 251 -7.53 9.34 18.37
C MET A 251 -7.24 7.83 18.34
N LYS A 252 -8.21 6.99 17.92
CA LYS A 252 -8.14 5.50 17.92
C LYS A 252 -7.77 4.87 19.28
N ILE A 253 -7.96 5.59 20.38
CA ILE A 253 -7.54 5.18 21.73
C ILE A 253 -8.41 4.04 22.25
N LYS A 254 -9.72 4.04 21.98
CA LYS A 254 -10.62 2.94 22.35
C LYS A 254 -10.29 1.71 21.52
N PHE A 255 -10.05 1.89 20.21
CA PHE A 255 -9.71 0.81 19.30
C PHE A 255 -8.49 0.00 19.76
N GLU A 256 -7.35 0.64 20.01
CA GLU A 256 -6.13 -0.07 20.43
C GLU A 256 -6.28 -0.74 21.81
N LYS A 257 -7.05 -0.15 22.75
CA LYS A 257 -7.37 -0.80 24.03
C LYS A 257 -8.16 -2.08 23.86
N ILE A 258 -9.27 -2.04 23.10
CA ILE A 258 -10.11 -3.21 22.85
C ILE A 258 -9.31 -4.30 22.11
N LYS A 259 -8.52 -3.89 21.10
CA LYS A 259 -7.63 -4.75 20.33
C LYS A 259 -6.56 -5.44 21.19
N SER A 260 -5.99 -4.76 22.20
CA SER A 260 -5.08 -5.39 23.16
C SER A 260 -5.78 -6.47 23.97
N VAL A 261 -6.93 -6.16 24.57
CA VAL A 261 -7.70 -7.11 25.38
C VAL A 261 -8.15 -8.32 24.55
N LEU A 262 -8.57 -8.12 23.29
CA LEU A 262 -8.92 -9.21 22.39
C LEU A 262 -7.72 -10.09 22.03
N LYS A 263 -6.53 -9.52 21.79
CA LYS A 263 -5.30 -10.28 21.52
C LYS A 263 -4.84 -11.16 22.69
N GLU A 264 -5.21 -10.82 23.92
CA GLU A 264 -4.99 -11.67 25.11
C GLU A 264 -6.05 -12.78 25.26
N CYS A 265 -7.16 -12.69 24.50
CA CYS A 265 -8.27 -13.63 24.55
C CYS A 265 -8.29 -14.65 23.42
N ILE A 266 -7.85 -14.29 22.22
CA ILE A 266 -7.94 -15.09 20.99
C ILE A 266 -6.56 -15.59 20.54
N ASP A 267 -6.55 -16.62 19.68
CA ASP A 267 -5.32 -17.00 18.98
C ASP A 267 -4.87 -15.91 17.99
N THR A 268 -3.72 -15.30 18.28
CA THR A 268 -3.16 -14.19 17.49
C THR A 268 -2.57 -14.60 16.15
N ASP A 269 -2.31 -15.89 15.94
CA ASP A 269 -1.91 -16.43 14.64
C ASP A 269 -3.12 -16.78 13.76
N SER A 270 -4.33 -16.89 14.33
CA SER A 270 -5.55 -17.29 13.59
C SER A 270 -6.39 -16.13 13.05
N TYR A 271 -6.36 -14.94 13.68
CA TYR A 271 -7.30 -13.85 13.39
C TYR A 271 -6.61 -12.51 13.12
N THR A 272 -7.10 -11.77 12.12
CA THR A 272 -6.73 -10.36 11.91
C THR A 272 -7.74 -9.44 12.60
N ILE A 273 -7.30 -8.27 13.09
CA ILE A 273 -8.17 -7.30 13.78
C ILE A 273 -8.04 -5.93 13.11
N TYR A 274 -9.15 -5.38 12.61
CA TYR A 274 -9.20 -4.07 11.96
C TYR A 274 -10.23 -3.15 12.63
N GLN A 275 -10.03 -1.83 12.48
CA GLN A 275 -11.03 -0.83 12.83
C GLN A 275 -12.01 -0.67 11.66
N LEU A 276 -13.31 -0.67 11.93
CA LEU A 276 -14.33 -0.26 10.97
C LEU A 276 -14.71 1.20 11.28
N ALA A 277 -14.30 2.13 10.42
CA ALA A 277 -14.68 3.53 10.54
C ALA A 277 -16.16 3.75 10.15
N GLU A 278 -16.78 4.82 10.65
CA GLU A 278 -18.19 5.10 10.39
C GLU A 278 -18.52 5.28 8.90
N GLU A 279 -17.65 5.97 8.16
CA GLU A 279 -17.74 6.14 6.70
C GLU A 279 -17.61 4.81 5.93
N GLN A 280 -16.94 3.81 6.50
CA GLN A 280 -16.74 2.49 5.89
C GLN A 280 -17.92 1.54 6.13
N VAL A 281 -18.80 1.80 7.11
CA VAL A 281 -19.93 0.91 7.42
C VAL A 281 -20.85 0.74 6.20
N LEU A 282 -21.13 1.84 5.48
CA LEU A 282 -21.99 1.81 4.30
C LEU A 282 -21.26 1.39 3.01
N LYS A 283 -19.91 1.42 3.01
CA LYS A 283 -19.09 1.00 1.88
C LYS A 283 -19.02 -0.52 1.85
N ALA A 284 -19.19 -1.11 0.66
CA ALA A 284 -18.89 -2.52 0.46
C ALA A 284 -17.36 -2.74 0.58
N PRO A 285 -16.88 -3.97 0.90
CA PRO A 285 -17.63 -5.21 1.09
C PRO A 285 -17.32 -5.92 2.44
N TRP A 286 -17.03 -5.18 3.51
CA TRP A 286 -16.63 -5.74 4.81
C TRP A 286 -17.58 -6.80 5.40
N LEU A 287 -18.86 -6.76 5.00
CA LEU A 287 -19.93 -7.68 5.39
C LEU A 287 -19.57 -9.16 5.21
N ASP A 288 -18.84 -9.47 4.14
CA ASP A 288 -18.70 -10.84 3.65
C ASP A 288 -17.39 -11.52 4.12
N ASN A 289 -16.44 -10.72 4.62
CA ASN A 289 -15.13 -11.16 5.08
C ASN A 289 -14.94 -10.99 6.61
N SER A 290 -15.99 -10.60 7.33
CA SER A 290 -15.97 -10.47 8.79
C SER A 290 -16.49 -11.74 9.46
N LEU A 291 -15.67 -12.36 10.31
CA LEU A 291 -16.11 -13.45 11.21
C LEU A 291 -16.87 -12.88 12.42
N LEU A 292 -16.45 -11.73 12.92
CA LEU A 292 -17.01 -11.08 14.10
C LEU A 292 -16.95 -9.56 13.96
N LEU A 293 -18.08 -8.89 14.16
CA LEU A 293 -18.16 -7.44 14.35
C LEU A 293 -18.32 -7.11 15.84
N VAL A 294 -17.32 -6.43 16.40
CA VAL A 294 -17.34 -5.90 17.76
C VAL A 294 -17.85 -4.46 17.72
N ILE A 295 -18.99 -4.20 18.35
CA ILE A 295 -19.57 -2.85 18.46
C ILE A 295 -19.30 -2.34 19.87
N ALA A 296 -18.51 -1.27 20.00
CA ALA A 296 -18.07 -0.72 21.27
C ALA A 296 -18.29 0.81 21.35
N THR A 297 -19.55 1.24 21.23
CA THR A 297 -19.93 2.65 21.39
C THR A 297 -21.23 2.84 22.18
N GLU A 298 -21.17 3.73 23.17
CA GLU A 298 -22.33 4.24 23.91
C GLU A 298 -23.14 5.27 23.10
N GLU A 299 -22.57 5.81 22.03
CA GLU A 299 -23.21 6.81 21.16
C GLU A 299 -24.34 6.17 20.34
N PRO A 300 -25.43 6.89 20.04
CA PRO A 300 -26.52 6.36 19.23
C PRO A 300 -26.06 6.11 17.79
N ILE A 301 -26.08 4.85 17.37
CA ILE A 301 -25.69 4.44 16.02
C ILE A 301 -26.72 4.99 15.00
N SER A 302 -26.23 5.50 13.87
CA SER A 302 -27.10 6.01 12.78
C SER A 302 -28.04 4.93 12.26
N LYS A 303 -29.20 5.32 11.71
CA LYS A 303 -30.22 4.36 11.24
C LYS A 303 -29.69 3.47 10.11
N ASP A 304 -28.84 4.03 9.24
CA ASP A 304 -28.29 3.33 8.08
C ASP A 304 -27.19 2.34 8.51
N ASN A 305 -26.30 2.73 9.42
CA ASN A 305 -25.31 1.82 10.02
C ASN A 305 -26.00 0.69 10.80
N HIS A 306 -27.06 1.03 11.55
CA HIS A 306 -27.86 0.04 12.27
C HIS A 306 -28.52 -0.96 11.31
N LYS A 307 -29.11 -0.49 10.20
CA LYS A 307 -29.66 -1.36 9.15
C LYS A 307 -28.59 -2.27 8.56
N GLN A 308 -27.39 -1.75 8.30
CA GLN A 308 -26.28 -2.53 7.76
C GLN A 308 -25.78 -3.62 8.72
N PHE A 309 -25.71 -3.33 10.03
CA PHE A 309 -25.39 -4.34 11.04
C PHE A 309 -26.45 -5.45 11.13
N LEU A 310 -27.73 -5.13 10.87
CA LEU A 310 -28.78 -6.16 10.71
C LEU A 310 -28.64 -6.94 9.39
N THR A 311 -28.23 -6.30 8.30
CA THR A 311 -27.89 -6.99 7.04
C THR A 311 -26.77 -8.01 7.27
N TYR A 312 -25.72 -7.65 8.02
CA TYR A 312 -24.64 -8.56 8.40
C TYR A 312 -25.16 -9.79 9.17
N LEU A 313 -25.97 -9.58 10.21
CA LEU A 313 -26.62 -10.69 10.93
C LEU A 313 -27.50 -11.55 10.00
N SER A 314 -28.22 -10.94 9.05
CA SER A 314 -29.08 -11.67 8.11
C SER A 314 -28.31 -12.61 7.17
N LYS A 315 -27.03 -12.30 6.89
CA LYS A 315 -26.10 -13.14 6.13
C LYS A 315 -25.46 -14.26 6.98
N GLY A 316 -25.78 -14.38 8.27
CA GLY A 316 -25.13 -15.31 9.19
C GLY A 316 -23.89 -14.74 9.91
N GLY A 317 -23.68 -13.42 9.83
CA GLY A 317 -22.63 -12.72 10.57
C GLY A 317 -22.83 -12.76 12.08
N LYS A 318 -21.77 -12.45 12.84
CA LYS A 318 -21.78 -12.52 14.30
C LYS A 318 -21.40 -11.20 14.96
N ILE A 319 -22.15 -10.77 15.97
CA ILE A 319 -21.94 -9.47 16.64
C ILE A 319 -21.62 -9.64 18.13
N LEU A 320 -20.61 -8.91 18.61
CA LEU A 320 -20.33 -8.71 20.03
C LEU A 320 -20.53 -7.24 20.40
N GLY A 321 -21.58 -6.93 21.16
CA GLY A 321 -21.83 -5.58 21.70
C GLY A 321 -21.16 -5.38 23.06
N LEU A 322 -20.22 -4.44 23.18
CA LEU A 322 -19.49 -4.12 24.40
C LEU A 322 -19.90 -2.72 24.88
N SER A 323 -20.70 -2.67 25.94
CA SER A 323 -21.35 -1.44 26.46
C SER A 323 -22.06 -0.62 25.37
N ALA A 324 -22.60 -1.30 24.36
CA ALA A 324 -23.08 -0.69 23.12
C ALA A 324 -24.52 -0.17 23.22
N SER A 325 -24.82 0.90 22.46
CA SER A 325 -26.19 1.36 22.21
C SER A 325 -27.01 0.45 21.28
N PHE A 326 -26.34 -0.46 20.56
CA PHE A 326 -26.93 -1.40 19.62
C PHE A 326 -27.88 -2.40 20.29
N THR A 327 -29.13 -2.49 19.81
CA THR A 327 -30.12 -3.52 20.22
C THR A 327 -31.06 -3.86 19.08
N PHE A 328 -31.57 -5.10 19.06
CA PHE A 328 -32.58 -5.55 18.10
C PHE A 328 -33.55 -6.57 18.73
N GLY A 329 -34.57 -6.95 17.97
CA GLY A 329 -35.55 -7.96 18.39
C GLY A 329 -36.45 -7.48 19.54
N SER A 330 -36.69 -8.36 20.52
CA SER A 330 -37.54 -8.07 21.69
C SER A 330 -36.87 -7.25 22.79
N ILE A 331 -35.58 -6.91 22.68
CA ILE A 331 -34.84 -6.27 23.77
C ILE A 331 -34.88 -4.74 23.65
N GLN A 332 -34.95 -4.06 24.79
CA GLN A 332 -34.69 -2.63 24.92
C GLN A 332 -33.68 -2.37 26.02
N ILE A 333 -32.81 -1.37 25.82
CA ILE A 333 -31.95 -0.83 26.89
C ILE A 333 -32.79 0.12 27.77
N ARG A 334 -32.78 -0.12 29.08
CA ARG A 334 -33.23 0.84 30.09
C ARG A 334 -31.99 1.44 30.77
N SER A 335 -31.86 2.77 30.70
CA SER A 335 -30.84 3.50 31.46
C SER A 335 -31.26 3.63 32.94
N LYS A 336 -30.38 3.19 33.84
CA LYS A 336 -30.41 3.45 35.29
C LYS A 336 -29.24 4.39 35.61
N SER A 337 -29.38 5.67 35.24
CA SER A 337 -28.32 6.68 35.25
C SER A 337 -27.57 6.82 36.59
N GLU A 338 -28.22 6.52 37.71
CA GLU A 338 -27.64 6.49 39.06
C GLU A 338 -26.51 5.45 39.24
N ARG A 339 -26.41 4.45 38.36
CA ARG A 339 -25.44 3.34 38.45
C ARG A 339 -24.28 3.42 37.45
N LYS A 340 -24.20 4.45 36.60
CA LYS A 340 -23.16 4.57 35.57
C LYS A 340 -21.75 4.60 36.19
N LYS A 341 -20.87 3.70 35.73
CA LYS A 341 -19.51 3.48 36.27
C LYS A 341 -19.46 3.10 37.75
N THR A 342 -20.51 2.45 38.27
CA THR A 342 -20.45 1.78 39.58
C THR A 342 -19.99 0.34 39.43
N ILE A 343 -19.23 -0.14 40.41
CA ILE A 343 -18.85 -1.56 40.53
C ILE A 343 -20.07 -2.34 41.03
N GLN A 344 -20.41 -3.42 40.34
CA GLN A 344 -21.49 -4.34 40.70
C GLN A 344 -21.00 -5.79 40.58
N GLU A 345 -21.54 -6.68 41.41
CA GLU A 345 -21.29 -8.12 41.27
C GLU A 345 -22.19 -8.69 40.16
N LEU A 346 -21.54 -9.31 39.18
CA LEU A 346 -22.17 -10.02 38.06
C LEU A 346 -22.13 -11.53 38.31
N VAL A 347 -23.24 -12.21 38.04
CA VAL A 347 -23.31 -13.68 37.98
C VAL A 347 -23.47 -14.09 36.53
N PHE A 348 -22.43 -14.72 35.97
CA PHE A 348 -22.38 -15.21 34.60
C PHE A 348 -22.51 -16.73 34.56
N TYR A 349 -23.29 -17.25 33.60
CA TYR A 349 -23.51 -18.68 33.38
C TYR A 349 -22.72 -19.16 32.15
N LYS A 350 -21.78 -20.09 32.36
CA LYS A 350 -21.04 -20.75 31.26
C LYS A 350 -21.92 -21.74 30.48
N ALA A 351 -21.41 -22.25 29.36
CA ALA A 351 -22.05 -23.30 28.57
C ALA A 351 -22.30 -24.61 29.35
N ASP A 352 -21.48 -24.93 30.36
CA ASP A 352 -21.65 -26.07 31.27
C ASP A 352 -22.63 -25.81 32.45
N ASN A 353 -23.27 -24.63 32.46
CA ASN A 353 -24.11 -24.09 33.55
C ASN A 353 -23.38 -23.79 34.88
N SER A 354 -22.04 -23.74 34.90
CA SER A 354 -21.30 -23.24 36.07
C SER A 354 -21.44 -21.71 36.23
N GLU A 355 -21.50 -21.25 37.49
CA GLU A 355 -21.61 -19.83 37.84
C GLU A 355 -20.22 -19.20 38.05
N VAL A 356 -19.91 -18.14 37.30
CA VAL A 356 -18.76 -17.27 37.55
C VAL A 356 -19.25 -15.96 38.17
N LYS A 357 -18.79 -15.67 39.39
CA LYS A 357 -19.07 -14.41 40.10
C LYS A 357 -17.86 -13.48 40.06
N LEU A 358 -18.05 -12.28 39.53
CA LEU A 358 -17.01 -11.28 39.32
C LEU A 358 -17.54 -9.85 39.51
N ASN A 359 -16.70 -8.94 39.99
CA ASN A 359 -17.03 -7.53 40.13
C ASN A 359 -16.56 -6.76 38.90
N LEU A 360 -17.47 -6.01 38.28
CA LEU A 360 -17.20 -5.24 37.06
C LEU A 360 -17.85 -3.86 37.12
N LEU A 361 -17.31 -2.92 36.34
CA LEU A 361 -17.94 -1.63 36.11
C LEU A 361 -19.11 -1.78 35.14
N THR A 362 -20.26 -1.22 35.52
CA THR A 362 -21.47 -1.20 34.69
C THR A 362 -21.58 0.10 33.88
N SER A 363 -22.10 0.00 32.66
CA SER A 363 -22.40 1.16 31.79
C SER A 363 -23.46 2.11 32.36
N GLY A 364 -24.23 1.66 33.36
CA GLY A 364 -25.45 2.33 33.84
C GLY A 364 -26.71 1.92 33.08
N SER A 365 -26.64 0.92 32.19
CA SER A 365 -27.75 0.40 31.40
C SER A 365 -28.02 -1.08 31.70
N VAL A 366 -29.28 -1.51 31.56
CA VAL A 366 -29.71 -2.90 31.69
C VAL A 366 -30.62 -3.30 30.53
N PHE A 367 -30.71 -4.59 30.22
CA PHE A 367 -31.59 -5.11 29.18
C PHE A 367 -32.96 -5.52 29.74
N GLU A 368 -34.02 -5.17 29.03
CA GLU A 368 -35.39 -5.59 29.32
C GLU A 368 -36.05 -6.22 28.10
N GLN A 369 -36.80 -7.31 28.32
CA GLN A 369 -37.54 -8.00 27.27
C GLN A 369 -38.96 -7.41 27.14
N LYS A 370 -39.33 -7.00 25.94
CA LYS A 370 -40.70 -6.59 25.60
C LYS A 370 -41.60 -7.81 25.51
N VAL A 371 -42.65 -7.81 26.31
CA VAL A 371 -43.72 -8.83 26.26
C VAL A 371 -44.55 -8.61 24.98
N LYS A 372 -44.23 -9.35 23.92
CA LYS A 372 -45.06 -9.55 22.72
C LYS A 372 -44.96 -11.00 22.25
N GLU A 373 -46.11 -11.57 21.86
CA GLU A 373 -46.37 -13.01 21.88
C GLU A 373 -45.70 -13.87 20.77
N ASN A 374 -44.85 -13.31 19.90
CA ASN A 374 -44.27 -14.03 18.75
C ASN A 374 -42.84 -13.56 18.43
N LEU A 375 -41.89 -13.69 19.36
CA LEU A 375 -40.48 -13.32 19.17
C LEU A 375 -39.53 -14.41 19.68
N SER A 376 -38.31 -14.44 19.12
CA SER A 376 -37.31 -15.47 19.39
C SER A 376 -36.90 -15.54 20.89
N PRO A 377 -36.55 -16.73 21.41
CA PRO A 377 -36.17 -16.88 22.80
C PRO A 377 -34.84 -16.16 23.09
N VAL A 378 -34.90 -15.11 23.90
CA VAL A 378 -33.71 -14.44 24.46
C VAL A 378 -33.06 -15.37 25.48
N LYS A 379 -31.79 -15.74 25.30
CA LYS A 379 -31.03 -16.47 26.32
C LYS A 379 -30.22 -15.47 27.15
N SER A 380 -30.64 -15.22 28.39
CA SER A 380 -29.83 -14.46 29.35
C SER A 380 -28.61 -15.28 29.75
N LEU A 381 -27.40 -14.71 29.60
CA LEU A 381 -26.14 -15.32 30.01
C LEU A 381 -25.64 -14.77 31.35
N SER A 382 -26.08 -13.58 31.75
CA SER A 382 -25.74 -13.03 33.07
C SER A 382 -26.76 -12.04 33.62
N HIS A 383 -26.75 -11.93 34.95
CA HIS A 383 -27.56 -10.99 35.71
C HIS A 383 -26.74 -10.33 36.81
N LEU A 384 -27.13 -9.12 37.21
CA LEU A 384 -26.59 -8.50 38.44
C LEU A 384 -27.06 -9.30 39.66
N ASN A 385 -26.21 -9.42 40.68
CA ASN A 385 -26.60 -9.95 41.99
C ASN A 385 -27.39 -8.89 42.77
N ASN A 386 -28.59 -8.56 42.28
CA ASN A 386 -29.54 -7.65 42.91
C ASN A 386 -30.94 -8.27 42.98
N ALA A 387 -31.86 -7.62 43.73
CA ALA A 387 -33.20 -8.16 43.98
C ALA A 387 -34.01 -8.40 42.70
N ASP A 388 -33.80 -7.57 41.67
CA ASP A 388 -34.53 -7.62 40.39
C ASP A 388 -33.94 -8.64 39.40
N LYS A 389 -32.71 -9.13 39.65
CA LYS A 389 -31.88 -9.91 38.73
C LYS A 389 -31.77 -9.28 37.32
N ASP A 390 -31.47 -7.98 37.29
CA ASP A 390 -31.29 -7.20 36.05
C ASP A 390 -30.41 -7.93 35.02
N MET A 391 -30.89 -8.11 33.79
CA MET A 391 -30.14 -8.77 32.70
C MET A 391 -29.04 -7.86 32.13
N ILE A 392 -27.83 -8.40 31.96
CA ILE A 392 -26.63 -7.64 31.59
C ILE A 392 -25.91 -8.19 30.35
N VAL A 393 -25.82 -9.51 30.21
CA VAL A 393 -25.33 -10.17 28.99
C VAL A 393 -26.44 -11.05 28.43
N VAL A 394 -26.79 -10.82 27.17
CA VAL A 394 -27.88 -11.50 26.47
C VAL A 394 -27.37 -12.08 25.15
N HIS A 395 -27.76 -13.31 24.85
CA HIS A 395 -27.54 -13.96 23.56
C HIS A 395 -28.83 -13.91 22.73
N LEU A 396 -28.70 -13.42 21.50
CA LEU A 396 -29.76 -13.15 20.55
C LEU A 396 -29.48 -13.84 19.21
N PRO A 397 -30.24 -14.90 18.84
CA PRO A 397 -30.22 -15.42 17.48
C PRO A 397 -30.98 -14.49 16.52
N TYR A 398 -30.52 -14.42 15.28
CA TYR A 398 -31.10 -13.63 14.20
C TYR A 398 -31.11 -14.42 12.87
N GLY A 399 -32.30 -14.72 12.37
CA GLY A 399 -32.46 -15.63 11.22
C GLY A 399 -32.00 -17.06 11.55
N ASP A 400 -31.54 -17.79 10.54
CA ASP A 400 -31.15 -19.20 10.68
C ASP A 400 -29.70 -19.39 11.18
N HIS A 401 -28.84 -18.40 10.97
CA HIS A 401 -27.38 -18.51 11.18
C HIS A 401 -26.72 -17.30 11.88
N GLY A 402 -27.41 -16.17 12.04
CA GLY A 402 -26.85 -14.98 12.67
C GLY A 402 -26.93 -15.03 14.19
N GLU A 403 -25.89 -14.58 14.89
CA GLU A 403 -25.80 -14.61 16.35
C GLU A 403 -25.26 -13.29 16.89
N ALA A 404 -25.83 -12.76 17.97
CA ALA A 404 -25.28 -11.62 18.68
C ALA A 404 -25.26 -11.84 20.19
N ILE A 405 -24.13 -11.53 20.83
CA ILE A 405 -24.02 -11.39 22.27
C ILE A 405 -23.86 -9.91 22.60
N LEU A 406 -24.77 -9.36 23.41
CA LEU A 406 -24.74 -7.95 23.81
C LEU A 406 -24.48 -7.86 25.31
N CYS A 407 -23.57 -6.96 25.71
CA CYS A 407 -23.09 -6.76 27.08
C CYS A 407 -23.29 -5.29 27.48
N GLN A 408 -23.82 -5.02 28.69
CA GLN A 408 -23.89 -3.65 29.28
C GLN A 408 -22.86 -3.42 30.41
N VAL A 409 -21.78 -4.19 30.40
CA VAL A 409 -20.62 -4.09 31.31
C VAL A 409 -19.34 -3.89 30.52
N TYR A 410 -18.39 -3.14 31.09
CA TYR A 410 -17.09 -2.89 30.48
C TYR A 410 -16.16 -4.11 30.63
N LEU A 411 -16.30 -5.10 29.75
CA LEU A 411 -15.40 -6.27 29.66
C LEU A 411 -14.09 -5.92 28.93
N GLU A 412 -14.13 -4.90 28.08
CA GLU A 412 -13.09 -4.42 27.18
C GLU A 412 -12.08 -3.46 27.82
N MET A 413 -12.34 -3.02 29.05
CA MET A 413 -11.56 -1.97 29.69
C MET A 413 -10.45 -2.57 30.57
N ASP A 414 -9.20 -2.22 30.27
CA ASP A 414 -8.07 -2.55 31.14
C ASP A 414 -8.16 -1.80 32.47
N ILE A 415 -8.05 -2.56 33.55
CA ILE A 415 -8.14 -2.11 34.94
C ILE A 415 -6.93 -1.26 35.34
N ALA A 416 -5.76 -1.46 34.74
CA ALA A 416 -4.60 -0.59 34.98
C ALA A 416 -4.79 0.82 34.37
N SER A 417 -5.70 0.97 33.39
CA SER A 417 -6.05 2.26 32.78
C SER A 417 -7.13 3.06 33.52
N LEU A 418 -7.63 2.56 34.66
CA LEU A 418 -8.65 3.22 35.48
C LEU A 418 -8.03 4.16 36.52
N THR A 419 -8.48 5.42 36.50
CA THR A 419 -8.50 6.27 37.70
C THR A 419 -9.61 5.81 38.65
N THR A 420 -9.37 4.73 39.38
CA THR A 420 -10.25 4.29 40.48
C THR A 420 -10.31 5.34 41.58
N GLN A 421 -11.49 5.58 42.15
CA GLN A 421 -11.67 6.61 43.18
C GLN A 421 -11.07 6.19 44.53
N THR A 422 -10.97 4.87 44.79
CA THR A 422 -10.36 4.31 46.01
C THR A 422 -9.47 3.08 45.73
N GLN A 423 -8.54 2.81 46.65
CA GLN A 423 -7.64 1.65 46.58
C GLN A 423 -8.35 0.30 46.76
N GLU A 424 -9.48 0.29 47.48
CA GLU A 424 -10.27 -0.93 47.75
C GLU A 424 -11.00 -1.40 46.49
N GLU A 425 -11.61 -0.47 45.74
CA GLU A 425 -12.23 -0.72 44.44
C GLU A 425 -11.22 -1.28 43.42
N PHE A 426 -10.01 -0.71 43.37
CA PHE A 426 -8.93 -1.22 42.51
C PHE A 426 -8.56 -2.67 42.85
N ASN A 427 -8.45 -3.00 44.15
CA ASN A 427 -8.13 -4.35 44.60
C ASN A 427 -9.25 -5.35 44.23
N LEU A 428 -10.53 -4.97 44.37
CA LEU A 428 -11.68 -5.79 43.98
C LEU A 428 -11.73 -6.08 42.48
N LEU A 429 -11.47 -5.07 41.65
CA LEU A 429 -11.36 -5.22 40.20
C LEU A 429 -10.16 -6.09 39.83
N LYS A 430 -8.99 -5.86 40.43
CA LYS A 430 -7.76 -6.64 40.17
C LYS A 430 -7.94 -8.14 40.46
N VAL A 431 -8.59 -8.49 41.57
CA VAL A 431 -8.94 -9.89 41.90
C VAL A 431 -9.96 -10.48 40.89
N SER A 432 -10.86 -9.66 40.38
CA SER A 432 -11.85 -10.06 39.37
C SER A 432 -11.28 -10.14 37.94
N ASN A 433 -10.05 -9.65 37.69
CA ASN A 433 -9.49 -9.51 36.35
C ASN A 433 -9.34 -10.86 35.63
N ALA A 434 -8.82 -11.89 36.31
CA ALA A 434 -8.67 -13.22 35.71
C ALA A 434 -10.03 -13.80 35.26
N LYS A 435 -11.08 -13.58 36.07
CA LYS A 435 -12.46 -13.98 35.74
C LYS A 435 -13.06 -13.14 34.60
N ARG A 436 -12.66 -11.87 34.43
CA ARG A 436 -13.06 -11.03 33.29
C ARG A 436 -12.57 -11.65 31.98
N TYR A 437 -11.30 -12.08 31.92
CA TYR A 437 -10.77 -12.80 30.76
C TYR A 437 -11.45 -14.15 30.54
N GLU A 438 -11.72 -14.91 31.61
CA GLU A 438 -12.47 -16.18 31.55
C GLU A 438 -13.86 -15.99 30.91
N VAL A 439 -14.63 -15.01 31.39
CA VAL A 439 -15.97 -14.68 30.84
C VAL A 439 -15.88 -14.18 29.39
N LEU A 440 -14.88 -13.36 29.06
CA LEU A 440 -14.70 -12.87 27.69
C LEU A 440 -14.29 -14.00 26.73
N LYS A 441 -13.42 -14.92 27.14
CA LYS A 441 -13.06 -16.12 26.36
C LYS A 441 -14.26 -17.03 26.13
N GLU A 442 -15.11 -17.24 27.14
CA GLU A 442 -16.34 -18.03 26.98
C GLU A 442 -17.29 -17.36 25.95
N ILE A 443 -17.49 -16.03 26.03
CA ILE A 443 -18.31 -15.27 25.08
C ILE A 443 -17.77 -15.38 23.65
N LEU A 444 -16.46 -15.23 23.46
CA LEU A 444 -15.81 -15.35 22.14
C LEU A 444 -15.87 -16.79 21.61
N THR A 445 -15.75 -17.79 22.48
CA THR A 445 -15.89 -19.22 22.12
C THR A 445 -17.33 -19.56 21.72
N LEU A 446 -18.34 -19.00 22.41
CA LEU A 446 -19.75 -19.11 22.01
C LEU A 446 -20.01 -18.49 20.63
N LEU A 447 -19.33 -17.38 20.31
CA LEU A 447 -19.34 -16.78 18.98
C LEU A 447 -18.48 -17.56 17.96
N GLY A 448 -17.83 -18.66 18.35
CA GLY A 448 -17.11 -19.57 17.45
C GLY A 448 -15.67 -19.18 17.15
N LEU A 449 -15.04 -18.33 17.96
CA LEU A 449 -13.61 -18.03 17.87
C LEU A 449 -12.79 -19.05 18.67
N SER A 450 -11.55 -19.30 18.23
CA SER A 450 -10.57 -20.04 19.01
C SER A 450 -9.93 -19.15 20.07
N CYS A 451 -10.14 -19.54 21.33
CA CYS A 451 -9.61 -18.87 22.53
C CYS A 451 -8.58 -19.75 23.28
N GLU A 452 -7.93 -20.68 22.56
CA GLU A 452 -6.78 -21.44 23.08
C GLU A 452 -5.67 -20.49 23.57
N LEU A 453 -4.83 -20.96 24.49
CA LEU A 453 -3.78 -20.16 25.15
C LEU A 453 -2.63 -19.82 24.19
N SER A 454 -2.86 -18.85 23.31
CA SER A 454 -1.81 -18.23 22.48
C SER A 454 -1.15 -17.11 23.27
N GLU A 455 -0.11 -17.42 24.06
CA GLU A 455 0.82 -16.37 24.50
C GLU A 455 1.50 -15.75 23.27
N VAL A 456 1.49 -14.41 23.18
CA VAL A 456 2.25 -13.70 22.15
C VAL A 456 3.73 -13.99 22.39
N PRO A 457 4.46 -14.57 21.42
CA PRO A 457 5.83 -15.00 21.66
C PRO A 457 6.74 -13.80 21.95
N SER A 458 7.64 -13.96 22.91
CA SER A 458 8.68 -12.98 23.20
C SER A 458 9.62 -12.81 22.00
N LEU A 459 10.10 -11.59 21.78
CA LEU A 459 11.10 -11.29 20.77
C LEU A 459 12.42 -12.00 21.10
N THR A 460 13.09 -12.53 20.08
CA THR A 460 14.38 -13.24 20.22
C THR A 460 15.55 -12.39 19.76
N PRO A 461 16.81 -12.72 20.14
CA PRO A 461 17.98 -12.13 19.49
C PRO A 461 17.96 -12.40 17.98
N ILE A 462 18.63 -11.53 17.24
CA ILE A 462 18.94 -11.72 15.82
C ILE A 462 20.30 -12.40 15.72
N TYR A 463 20.47 -13.32 14.79
CA TYR A 463 21.74 -13.94 14.45
C TYR A 463 22.23 -13.42 13.10
N LEU A 464 23.45 -12.89 13.06
CA LEU A 464 24.14 -12.52 11.83
C LEU A 464 24.79 -13.77 11.24
N LEU A 465 24.19 -14.31 10.18
CA LEU A 465 24.67 -15.47 9.45
C LEU A 465 25.18 -15.04 8.06
N SER A 466 25.89 -15.93 7.38
CA SER A 466 26.38 -15.70 6.02
C SER A 466 26.29 -16.96 5.17
N ALA A 467 26.15 -16.79 3.86
CA ALA A 467 26.26 -17.85 2.89
C ALA A 467 27.70 -18.40 2.78
N ASP A 468 28.70 -17.55 3.06
CA ASP A 468 30.13 -17.86 2.96
C ASP A 468 30.97 -17.06 3.97
N GLU A 469 32.14 -17.59 4.36
CA GLU A 469 33.01 -16.97 5.38
C GLU A 469 33.65 -15.65 4.92
N GLU A 470 33.91 -15.49 3.61
CA GLU A 470 34.57 -14.29 3.08
C GLU A 470 33.67 -13.05 3.20
N ASN A 471 32.41 -13.16 2.75
CA ASN A 471 31.41 -12.12 2.94
C ASN A 471 31.14 -11.86 4.42
N HIS A 472 31.14 -12.89 5.28
CA HIS A 472 30.97 -12.71 6.72
C HIS A 472 32.07 -11.84 7.32
N ILE A 473 33.34 -12.18 7.06
CA ILE A 473 34.51 -11.43 7.56
C ILE A 473 34.53 -10.01 6.97
N SER A 474 34.17 -9.85 5.70
CA SER A 474 34.12 -8.55 5.03
C SER A 474 33.03 -7.66 5.64
N PHE A 475 31.84 -8.21 5.89
CA PHE A 475 30.73 -7.50 6.53
C PHE A 475 31.06 -7.12 7.98
N LEU A 476 31.68 -7.99 8.77
CA LEU A 476 32.14 -7.65 10.13
C LEU A 476 33.14 -6.47 10.13
N LYS A 477 34.11 -6.46 9.21
CA LYS A 477 35.08 -5.35 9.06
C LYS A 477 34.44 -4.03 8.60
N TRP A 478 33.30 -4.08 7.90
CA TRP A 478 32.51 -2.90 7.58
C TRP A 478 31.71 -2.45 8.82
N LEU A 479 31.10 -3.39 9.53
CA LEU A 479 30.28 -3.15 10.72
C LEU A 479 31.09 -2.49 11.84
N GLU A 480 32.31 -2.96 12.10
CA GLU A 480 33.27 -2.37 13.06
C GLU A 480 33.55 -0.87 12.83
N LYS A 481 33.37 -0.38 11.59
CA LYS A 481 33.56 1.05 11.22
C LYS A 481 32.28 1.88 11.32
N LYS A 482 31.14 1.24 11.57
CA LYS A 482 29.79 1.85 11.52
C LYS A 482 29.05 1.82 12.86
N VAL A 483 29.34 0.84 13.72
CA VAL A 483 28.82 0.79 15.09
C VAL A 483 29.43 1.90 15.96
N ASP A 484 28.68 2.36 16.96
CA ASP A 484 29.25 3.22 18.01
C ASP A 484 30.10 2.43 19.04
N VAL A 485 30.63 3.13 20.05
CA VAL A 485 31.49 2.56 21.10
C VAL A 485 30.78 1.46 21.92
N GLU A 486 29.45 1.41 21.92
CA GLU A 486 28.64 0.40 22.61
C GLU A 486 28.15 -0.73 21.69
N GLY A 487 28.53 -0.69 20.41
CA GLY A 487 28.10 -1.66 19.39
C GLY A 487 26.70 -1.36 18.81
N LEU A 488 26.18 -0.13 18.94
CA LEU A 488 24.82 0.22 18.54
C LEU A 488 24.77 0.80 17.11
N ILE A 489 23.69 0.46 16.39
CA ILE A 489 23.23 1.16 15.19
C ILE A 489 21.77 1.57 15.42
N LYS A 490 21.49 2.87 15.31
CA LYS A 490 20.16 3.46 15.55
C LYS A 490 19.48 3.77 14.22
N SER A 491 18.17 3.53 14.15
CA SER A 491 17.32 3.82 12.99
C SER A 491 16.08 4.60 13.41
N SER A 492 15.20 4.91 12.45
CA SER A 492 13.92 5.56 12.75
C SER A 492 12.93 4.65 13.49
N LYS A 493 13.11 3.31 13.40
CA LYS A 493 12.18 2.32 13.94
C LYS A 493 12.71 1.54 15.14
N MET A 494 14.02 1.27 15.21
CA MET A 494 14.66 0.49 16.26
C MET A 494 16.17 0.74 16.39
N THR A 495 16.77 0.21 17.45
CA THR A 495 18.22 0.15 17.66
C THR A 495 18.68 -1.31 17.62
N LEU A 496 19.71 -1.60 16.83
CA LEU A 496 20.38 -2.90 16.81
C LEU A 496 21.65 -2.82 17.67
N LYS A 497 21.86 -3.81 18.55
CA LYS A 497 23.06 -3.90 19.40
C LYS A 497 23.91 -5.11 19.03
N PHE A 498 25.00 -4.90 18.33
CA PHE A 498 25.89 -5.96 17.87
C PHE A 498 26.75 -6.50 19.02
N VAL A 499 26.69 -7.82 19.25
CA VAL A 499 27.39 -8.51 20.34
C VAL A 499 27.98 -9.84 19.87
N SER A 500 29.14 -10.21 20.40
CA SER A 500 29.83 -11.46 20.04
C SER A 500 29.13 -12.73 20.53
N SER A 501 28.24 -12.63 21.52
CA SER A 501 27.48 -13.74 22.08
C SER A 501 26.24 -13.22 22.81
N TYR A 502 25.11 -13.93 22.74
CA TYR A 502 23.91 -13.62 23.52
C TYR A 502 24.05 -14.01 25.00
N LYS A 503 23.47 -13.22 25.90
CA LYS A 503 23.30 -13.54 27.32
C LYS A 503 21.81 -13.40 27.69
N PRO A 504 21.21 -14.35 28.43
CA PRO A 504 19.78 -14.28 28.78
C PRO A 504 19.35 -13.05 29.59
N GLU A 505 20.31 -12.38 30.25
CA GLU A 505 20.10 -11.14 31.00
C GLU A 505 19.92 -9.89 30.11
N MET A 506 20.15 -10.02 28.79
CA MET A 506 20.02 -8.91 27.85
C MET A 506 18.54 -8.61 27.56
N GLU A 507 18.13 -7.39 27.82
CA GLU A 507 16.79 -6.89 27.48
C GLU A 507 16.58 -6.91 25.96
N ILE A 508 15.44 -7.45 25.52
CA ILE A 508 14.98 -7.42 24.13
C ILE A 508 13.64 -6.71 24.10
N THR A 509 13.57 -5.60 23.38
CA THR A 509 12.36 -4.79 23.21
C THR A 509 12.12 -4.50 21.74
N GLN A 510 10.94 -3.97 21.39
CA GLN A 510 10.66 -3.54 20.02
C GLN A 510 11.60 -2.40 19.55
N SER A 511 12.19 -1.65 20.48
CA SER A 511 13.12 -0.54 20.22
C SER A 511 14.60 -0.90 20.33
N LEU A 512 14.96 -2.03 20.97
CA LEU A 512 16.34 -2.48 21.15
C LEU A 512 16.42 -4.00 21.01
N ILE A 513 17.10 -4.48 19.96
CA ILE A 513 17.29 -5.90 19.69
C ILE A 513 18.79 -6.23 19.56
N PRO A 514 19.31 -7.22 20.30
CA PRO A 514 20.69 -7.65 20.15
C PRO A 514 20.89 -8.48 18.87
N VAL A 515 21.98 -8.21 18.16
CA VAL A 515 22.45 -8.94 16.97
C VAL A 515 23.71 -9.71 17.34
N VAL A 516 23.61 -11.04 17.36
CA VAL A 516 24.67 -11.97 17.68
C VAL A 516 25.56 -12.17 16.46
N THR A 517 26.82 -11.76 16.56
CA THR A 517 27.81 -11.81 15.46
C THR A 517 28.73 -13.03 15.52
N GLY A 518 28.64 -13.87 16.54
CA GLY A 518 29.49 -15.05 16.71
C GLY A 518 28.87 -16.13 17.61
N GLY A 519 29.56 -17.27 17.67
CA GLY A 519 29.08 -18.48 18.34
C GLY A 519 28.38 -19.48 17.41
N GLY A 520 27.92 -20.59 17.96
CA GLY A 520 27.20 -21.61 17.20
C GLY A 520 25.74 -21.21 16.96
N PHE A 521 25.28 -21.26 15.71
CA PHE A 521 23.88 -21.09 15.35
C PHE A 521 23.17 -22.44 15.19
N SER A 522 21.94 -22.52 15.70
CA SER A 522 21.02 -23.64 15.49
C SER A 522 19.59 -23.13 15.59
N SER A 523 18.69 -23.66 14.75
CA SER A 523 17.25 -23.39 14.75
C SER A 523 16.52 -24.70 14.43
N GLU A 524 15.34 -24.90 15.02
CA GLU A 524 14.46 -26.03 14.66
C GLU A 524 13.68 -25.78 13.36
N HIS A 525 13.61 -24.52 12.91
CA HIS A 525 12.75 -24.06 11.82
C HIS A 525 13.51 -23.54 10.59
N PHE A 526 14.82 -23.34 10.70
CA PHE A 526 15.66 -22.83 9.61
C PHE A 526 17.02 -23.53 9.52
N SER A 527 17.28 -24.21 8.39
CA SER A 527 18.57 -24.83 8.11
C SER A 527 19.49 -23.90 7.30
N LEU A 528 20.48 -23.28 7.95
CA LEU A 528 21.50 -22.46 7.26
C LEU A 528 22.25 -23.27 6.18
N GLN A 529 22.53 -24.54 6.42
CA GLN A 529 23.19 -25.43 5.44
C GLN A 529 22.32 -25.65 4.19
N THR A 530 21.00 -25.83 4.37
CA THR A 530 20.06 -26.01 3.25
C THR A 530 19.89 -24.70 2.48
N TYR A 531 19.82 -23.56 3.18
CA TYR A 531 19.83 -22.24 2.57
C TYR A 531 21.10 -22.02 1.72
N GLN A 532 22.28 -22.22 2.30
CA GLN A 532 23.59 -22.12 1.64
C GLN A 532 23.69 -22.98 0.37
N HIS A 533 23.30 -24.26 0.45
CA HIS A 533 23.40 -25.20 -0.67
C HIS A 533 22.50 -24.82 -1.87
N ASN A 534 21.42 -24.07 -1.63
CA ASN A 534 20.43 -23.74 -2.65
C ASN A 534 20.44 -22.27 -3.08
N LEU A 535 21.28 -21.42 -2.47
CA LEU A 535 21.46 -20.02 -2.83
C LEU A 535 22.56 -19.87 -3.89
N GLN A 536 22.17 -19.72 -5.16
CA GLN A 536 23.10 -19.64 -6.30
C GLN A 536 23.37 -18.21 -6.78
N THR A 537 23.16 -17.22 -5.91
CA THR A 537 23.33 -15.80 -6.20
C THR A 537 24.79 -15.36 -6.26
N LYS A 538 25.03 -14.21 -6.88
CA LYS A 538 26.28 -13.44 -6.86
C LYS A 538 26.33 -12.53 -5.62
N LYS A 539 25.24 -11.79 -5.34
CA LYS A 539 25.14 -10.78 -4.28
C LYS A 539 23.95 -10.99 -3.34
N LEU A 540 22.76 -11.27 -3.89
CA LEU A 540 21.52 -11.21 -3.11
C LEU A 540 21.48 -12.31 -2.03
N GLY A 541 21.14 -11.91 -0.80
CA GLY A 541 20.92 -12.82 0.33
C GLY A 541 22.17 -13.51 0.87
N LYS A 542 23.39 -13.01 0.57
CA LYS A 542 24.65 -13.55 1.10
C LYS A 542 24.82 -13.28 2.59
N ILE A 543 24.43 -12.09 3.07
CA ILE A 543 24.40 -11.75 4.49
C ILE A 543 22.96 -11.87 5.02
N VAL A 544 22.78 -12.65 6.07
CA VAL A 544 21.46 -12.99 6.63
C VAL A 544 21.33 -12.48 8.06
N LEU A 545 20.30 -11.69 8.34
CA LEU A 545 19.83 -11.39 9.69
C LEU A 545 18.67 -12.32 10.02
N PHE A 546 18.93 -13.39 10.77
CA PHE A 546 17.92 -14.39 11.13
C PHE A 546 17.34 -14.11 12.53
N ALA A 547 16.02 -14.20 12.69
CA ALA A 547 15.37 -14.19 14.00
C ALA A 547 14.30 -15.30 14.10
N GLU A 548 14.20 -15.97 15.24
CA GLU A 548 13.06 -16.87 15.50
C GLU A 548 11.76 -16.03 15.59
N VAL A 549 11.78 -14.98 16.42
CA VAL A 549 10.63 -14.09 16.64
C VAL A 549 11.08 -12.63 16.57
N THR A 550 10.48 -11.87 15.65
CA THR A 550 10.67 -10.42 15.53
C THR A 550 9.32 -9.69 15.48
N SER A 551 9.33 -8.35 15.50
CA SER A 551 8.14 -7.56 15.17
C SER A 551 7.85 -7.64 13.67
N THR A 552 8.82 -7.24 12.84
CA THR A 552 8.80 -7.46 11.38
C THR A 552 10.21 -7.41 10.79
N THR A 553 10.48 -8.23 9.76
CA THR A 553 11.75 -8.25 9.02
C THR A 553 12.04 -6.91 8.33
N MET A 554 11.01 -6.17 7.92
CA MET A 554 11.15 -4.84 7.28
C MET A 554 11.95 -3.85 8.15
N ASN A 555 11.64 -3.80 9.45
CA ASN A 555 12.27 -2.84 10.35
C ASN A 555 13.74 -3.22 10.67
N LEU A 556 14.14 -4.49 10.47
CA LEU A 556 15.51 -4.96 10.76
C LEU A 556 16.56 -4.37 9.82
N LEU A 557 16.15 -3.93 8.62
CA LEU A 557 17.05 -3.36 7.61
C LEU A 557 17.04 -1.81 7.58
N ASP A 558 16.11 -1.16 8.31
CA ASP A 558 15.90 0.32 8.30
C ASP A 558 17.19 1.10 8.58
N GLY A 559 17.93 0.71 9.62
CA GLY A 559 19.17 1.38 10.03
C GLY A 559 20.42 1.02 9.21
N LEU A 560 20.34 0.00 8.35
CA LEU A 560 21.49 -0.53 7.63
C LEU A 560 21.48 -0.11 6.15
N MET A 561 20.31 -0.13 5.49
CA MET A 561 20.19 -0.14 4.02
C MET A 561 20.92 1.00 3.29
N PHE A 562 21.03 2.18 3.92
CA PHE A 562 21.62 3.39 3.31
C PHE A 562 23.16 3.48 3.45
N ASN A 563 23.76 2.59 4.23
CA ASN A 563 25.21 2.62 4.54
C ASN A 563 25.98 1.41 4.00
N LEU A 564 25.27 0.43 3.44
CA LEU A 564 25.84 -0.83 2.97
C LEU A 564 26.78 -0.62 1.76
N PRO A 565 27.85 -1.42 1.63
CA PRO A 565 28.66 -1.46 0.41
C PRO A 565 27.82 -1.92 -0.79
N GLN A 566 28.12 -1.41 -1.99
CA GLN A 566 27.38 -1.74 -3.22
C GLN A 566 27.54 -3.21 -3.65
N GLU A 567 28.50 -3.93 -3.07
CA GLU A 567 28.70 -5.37 -3.25
C GLU A 567 27.90 -6.24 -2.25
N MET A 568 27.26 -5.65 -1.24
CA MET A 568 26.61 -6.39 -0.14
C MET A 568 25.12 -6.06 0.01
N ASP A 569 24.27 -7.01 -0.37
CA ASP A 569 22.83 -6.96 -0.14
C ASP A 569 22.44 -7.86 1.05
N LEU A 570 21.62 -7.33 1.96
CA LEU A 570 21.18 -8.01 3.18
C LEU A 570 19.80 -8.62 3.03
N ILE A 571 19.61 -9.82 3.59
CA ILE A 571 18.28 -10.40 3.80
C ILE A 571 17.99 -10.57 5.29
N ALA A 572 16.85 -10.06 5.73
CA ALA A 572 16.27 -10.38 7.03
C ALA A 572 15.32 -11.57 6.86
N ILE A 573 15.48 -12.63 7.66
CA ILE A 573 14.62 -13.82 7.66
C ILE A 573 14.03 -13.98 9.06
N ALA A 574 12.73 -14.27 9.15
CA ALA A 574 12.07 -14.57 10.41
C ALA A 574 11.28 -15.87 10.35
N VAL A 575 11.20 -16.60 11.46
CA VAL A 575 10.29 -17.76 11.59
C VAL A 575 8.88 -17.29 11.96
N ARG A 576 8.76 -16.28 12.83
CA ARG A 576 7.49 -15.64 13.21
C ARG A 576 7.64 -14.12 13.32
N GLN A 577 6.61 -13.39 12.88
CA GLN A 577 6.49 -11.93 13.03
C GLN A 577 5.26 -11.58 13.88
N THR A 578 5.44 -10.85 14.97
CA THR A 578 4.34 -10.40 15.85
C THR A 578 3.59 -9.17 15.30
N GLN A 579 4.16 -8.49 14.30
CA GLN A 579 3.61 -7.30 13.64
C GLN A 579 3.87 -7.36 12.11
N GLY A 580 3.59 -8.51 11.48
CA GLY A 580 3.73 -8.68 10.03
C GLY A 580 2.89 -7.68 9.23
N LYS A 581 3.49 -7.11 8.18
CA LYS A 581 2.92 -6.01 7.37
C LYS A 581 2.55 -6.47 5.96
N GLY A 582 1.40 -6.02 5.47
CA GLY A 582 1.00 -6.03 4.06
C GLY A 582 0.87 -4.60 3.49
N ARG A 583 0.35 -4.50 2.26
CA ARG A 583 0.02 -3.22 1.59
C ARG A 583 -1.13 -2.51 2.30
N GLY A 584 -1.29 -1.20 2.08
CA GLY A 584 -2.43 -0.42 2.58
C GLY A 584 -2.59 -0.38 4.10
N GLY A 585 -1.60 -0.84 4.87
CA GLY A 585 -1.71 -1.03 6.33
C GLY A 585 -2.32 -2.38 6.75
N ASN A 586 -2.53 -3.32 5.82
CA ASN A 586 -3.01 -4.67 6.11
C ASN A 586 -2.03 -5.44 7.01
N VAL A 587 -2.56 -6.38 7.80
CA VAL A 587 -1.77 -7.27 8.66
C VAL A 587 -1.45 -8.57 7.92
N TRP A 588 -0.19 -8.98 7.94
CA TRP A 588 0.24 -10.30 7.46
C TRP A 588 0.41 -11.26 8.64
N LEU A 589 -0.54 -12.17 8.86
CA LEU A 589 -0.40 -13.22 9.88
C LEU A 589 0.78 -14.12 9.53
N SER A 590 1.55 -14.49 10.55
CA SER A 590 2.87 -15.08 10.39
C SER A 590 3.07 -16.31 11.28
N PRO A 591 2.18 -17.33 11.25
CA PRO A 591 2.37 -18.58 11.97
C PRO A 591 3.67 -19.28 11.54
N VAL A 592 4.23 -20.08 12.45
CA VAL A 592 5.42 -20.90 12.17
C VAL A 592 5.17 -21.79 10.95
N GLY A 593 6.13 -21.81 10.02
CA GLY A 593 6.00 -22.50 8.72
C GLY A 593 5.73 -21.59 7.54
N CYS A 594 5.54 -20.28 7.76
CA CYS A 594 5.63 -19.29 6.67
C CYS A 594 7.10 -19.07 6.26
N ALA A 595 7.35 -18.90 4.96
CA ALA A 595 8.58 -18.27 4.48
C ALA A 595 8.42 -16.75 4.55
N LEU A 596 9.11 -16.12 5.51
CA LEU A 596 9.04 -14.69 5.79
C LEU A 596 10.43 -14.08 5.62
N SER A 597 10.59 -13.17 4.66
CA SER A 597 11.85 -12.44 4.53
C SER A 597 11.67 -11.03 3.99
N THR A 598 12.64 -10.16 4.28
CA THR A 598 12.82 -8.88 3.60
C THR A 598 14.24 -8.82 3.05
N LEU A 599 14.37 -8.61 1.75
CA LEU A 599 15.65 -8.40 1.06
C LEU A 599 15.84 -6.90 0.80
N HIS A 600 17.02 -6.36 1.10
CA HIS A 600 17.44 -5.06 0.58
C HIS A 600 18.09 -5.24 -0.80
N VAL A 601 17.78 -4.36 -1.74
CA VAL A 601 18.41 -4.26 -3.06
C VAL A 601 18.69 -2.79 -3.37
N SER A 602 19.85 -2.49 -3.97
CA SER A 602 20.21 -1.15 -4.45
C SER A 602 20.16 -1.06 -5.98
N ILE A 603 19.28 -0.22 -6.53
CA ILE A 603 19.06 -0.08 -7.98
C ILE A 603 19.37 1.36 -8.42
N PRO A 604 20.35 1.61 -9.32
CA PRO A 604 20.59 2.95 -9.86
C PRO A 604 19.39 3.46 -10.64
N LEU A 605 18.99 4.72 -10.43
CA LEU A 605 17.89 5.41 -11.10
C LEU A 605 18.05 5.34 -12.63
N CYS A 606 19.28 5.54 -13.15
CA CYS A 606 19.59 5.49 -14.59
C CYS A 606 19.50 4.09 -15.23
N SER A 607 19.26 3.03 -14.46
CA SER A 607 19.15 1.66 -14.98
C SER A 607 17.74 1.35 -15.53
N GLN A 608 17.59 0.31 -16.36
CA GLN A 608 16.30 -0.07 -16.96
C GLN A 608 15.22 -0.33 -15.90
N LEU A 609 15.61 -0.96 -14.78
CA LEU A 609 14.74 -1.21 -13.62
C LEU A 609 14.57 0.03 -12.74
N GLY A 610 15.58 0.91 -12.68
CA GLY A 610 15.50 2.20 -11.97
C GLY A 610 14.47 3.15 -12.55
N GLN A 611 14.27 3.11 -13.87
CA GLN A 611 13.20 3.87 -14.55
C GLN A 611 11.82 3.19 -14.44
N ARG A 612 11.73 1.97 -13.88
CA ARG A 612 10.51 1.13 -13.87
C ARG A 612 10.33 0.38 -12.55
N ILE A 613 10.59 1.05 -11.43
CA ILE A 613 10.58 0.46 -10.08
C ILE A 613 9.33 -0.37 -9.73
N PRO A 614 8.08 -0.04 -10.16
CA PRO A 614 6.92 -0.88 -9.85
C PRO A 614 7.04 -2.32 -10.36
N PHE A 615 7.87 -2.61 -11.37
CA PHE A 615 8.14 -3.99 -11.80
C PHE A 615 8.77 -4.87 -10.73
N ILE A 616 9.43 -4.32 -9.70
CA ILE A 616 10.02 -5.11 -8.61
C ILE A 616 8.98 -6.06 -7.98
N GLN A 617 7.74 -5.59 -7.76
CA GLN A 617 6.69 -6.44 -7.18
C GLN A 617 6.34 -7.64 -8.09
N HIS A 618 6.41 -7.44 -9.41
CA HIS A 618 6.15 -8.45 -10.43
C HIS A 618 7.29 -9.47 -10.52
N LEU A 619 8.55 -8.99 -10.52
CA LEU A 619 9.75 -9.83 -10.51
C LEU A 619 9.75 -10.77 -9.31
N VAL A 620 9.42 -10.25 -8.12
CA VAL A 620 9.43 -11.02 -6.87
C VAL A 620 8.28 -12.02 -6.81
N SER A 621 7.08 -11.62 -7.23
CA SER A 621 5.92 -12.53 -7.29
C SER A 621 6.19 -13.72 -8.24
N VAL A 622 6.78 -13.44 -9.41
CA VAL A 622 7.21 -14.49 -10.35
C VAL A 622 8.37 -15.30 -9.79
N ALA A 623 9.33 -14.68 -9.10
CA ALA A 623 10.46 -15.40 -8.51
C ALA A 623 10.02 -16.48 -7.51
N VAL A 624 9.00 -16.20 -6.68
CA VAL A 624 8.45 -17.17 -5.72
C VAL A 624 7.65 -18.28 -6.44
N VAL A 625 6.85 -17.96 -7.47
CA VAL A 625 6.14 -18.98 -8.25
C VAL A 625 7.11 -19.89 -9.02
N GLU A 626 8.10 -19.29 -9.69
CA GLU A 626 9.11 -19.99 -10.47
C GLU A 626 10.07 -20.79 -9.58
N SER A 627 10.35 -20.37 -8.34
CA SER A 627 11.20 -21.13 -7.40
C SER A 627 10.62 -22.49 -7.05
N VAL A 628 9.28 -22.61 -7.05
CA VAL A 628 8.55 -23.89 -6.93
C VAL A 628 8.40 -24.58 -8.29
N ARG A 629 7.81 -23.91 -9.29
CA ARG A 629 7.41 -24.56 -10.57
C ARG A 629 8.59 -24.98 -11.44
N SER A 630 9.80 -24.47 -11.21
CA SER A 630 11.03 -24.94 -11.87
C SER A 630 11.66 -26.19 -11.22
N ILE A 631 11.14 -26.67 -10.08
CA ILE A 631 11.61 -27.93 -9.48
C ILE A 631 11.11 -29.10 -10.33
N PRO A 632 11.98 -30.06 -10.72
CA PRO A 632 11.55 -31.25 -11.46
C PRO A 632 10.45 -32.03 -10.73
N GLY A 633 9.29 -32.18 -11.38
CA GLY A 633 8.09 -32.83 -10.85
C GLY A 633 7.00 -31.86 -10.36
N TYR A 634 7.30 -30.57 -10.19
CA TYR A 634 6.38 -29.57 -9.62
C TYR A 634 5.84 -28.61 -10.69
N GLN A 635 6.12 -28.85 -11.97
CA GLN A 635 5.72 -27.99 -13.08
C GLN A 635 4.18 -27.78 -13.14
N ASP A 636 3.43 -28.82 -12.79
CA ASP A 636 1.97 -28.90 -12.84
C ASP A 636 1.28 -28.45 -11.53
N ILE A 637 2.05 -28.05 -10.51
CA ILE A 637 1.50 -27.38 -9.32
C ILE A 637 1.02 -25.99 -9.77
N ASP A 638 -0.28 -25.73 -9.68
CA ASP A 638 -0.92 -24.56 -10.27
C ASP A 638 -0.72 -23.25 -9.48
N LEU A 639 0.54 -22.93 -9.16
CA LEU A 639 0.91 -21.62 -8.61
C LEU A 639 0.84 -20.53 -9.67
N ARG A 640 0.26 -19.39 -9.27
CA ARG A 640 -0.07 -18.26 -10.13
C ARG A 640 0.21 -16.92 -9.46
N VAL A 641 0.23 -15.86 -10.27
CA VAL A 641 0.35 -14.46 -9.81
C VAL A 641 -0.99 -13.75 -10.02
N LYS A 642 -1.47 -13.07 -8.98
CA LYS A 642 -2.53 -12.06 -9.03
C LYS A 642 -1.87 -10.67 -9.01
N TRP A 643 -2.22 -9.83 -9.98
CA TRP A 643 -1.77 -8.43 -9.95
C TRP A 643 -2.39 -7.73 -8.72
N PRO A 644 -1.64 -6.90 -7.99
CA PRO A 644 -0.28 -6.45 -8.32
C PRO A 644 0.84 -7.37 -7.80
N ASN A 645 0.64 -8.04 -6.66
CA ASN A 645 1.73 -8.52 -5.81
C ASN A 645 1.40 -9.79 -5.01
N ASP A 646 0.35 -10.52 -5.39
CA ASP A 646 -0.14 -11.68 -4.65
C ASP A 646 0.16 -13.00 -5.37
N ILE A 647 0.41 -14.05 -4.59
CA ILE A 647 0.66 -15.41 -5.08
C ILE A 647 -0.53 -16.29 -4.72
N TYR A 648 -1.10 -16.97 -5.71
CA TYR A 648 -2.29 -17.81 -5.59
C TYR A 648 -2.00 -19.26 -5.98
N TYR A 649 -2.80 -20.18 -5.45
CA TYR A 649 -3.04 -21.49 -6.07
C TYR A 649 -4.33 -21.42 -6.89
N SER A 650 -4.22 -21.79 -8.16
CA SER A 650 -5.21 -21.50 -9.19
C SER A 650 -5.62 -20.01 -9.16
N ASP A 651 -6.90 -19.67 -9.15
CA ASP A 651 -7.39 -18.30 -9.03
C ASP A 651 -8.20 -18.00 -7.74
N LEU A 652 -8.31 -18.97 -6.82
CA LEU A 652 -9.15 -18.87 -5.62
C LEU A 652 -8.39 -18.65 -4.31
N MET A 653 -7.25 -19.34 -4.13
CA MET A 653 -6.61 -19.45 -2.81
C MET A 653 -5.31 -18.65 -2.73
N LYS A 654 -5.29 -17.61 -1.89
CA LYS A 654 -4.05 -16.85 -1.64
C LYS A 654 -3.07 -17.68 -0.80
N LEU A 655 -1.82 -17.74 -1.24
CA LEU A 655 -0.70 -18.40 -0.56
C LEU A 655 0.41 -17.44 -0.15
N GLY A 656 0.53 -16.29 -0.81
CA GLY A 656 1.62 -15.36 -0.58
C GLY A 656 1.30 -13.93 -0.98
N GLY A 657 2.16 -13.02 -0.54
CA GLY A 657 2.10 -11.61 -0.89
C GLY A 657 3.47 -10.96 -0.79
N VAL A 658 3.72 -10.02 -1.69
CA VAL A 658 4.93 -9.18 -1.74
C VAL A 658 4.59 -7.78 -1.25
N LEU A 659 5.50 -7.15 -0.49
CA LEU A 659 5.46 -5.76 -0.07
C LEU A 659 6.78 -5.09 -0.44
N VAL A 660 6.74 -4.05 -1.26
CA VAL A 660 7.92 -3.33 -1.75
C VAL A 660 7.88 -1.90 -1.22
N ASN A 661 8.93 -1.50 -0.50
CA ASN A 661 9.14 -0.12 -0.07
C ASN A 661 10.41 0.40 -0.74
N SER A 662 10.34 1.48 -1.51
CA SER A 662 11.50 2.08 -2.19
C SER A 662 11.77 3.49 -1.69
N THR A 663 13.04 3.78 -1.37
CA THR A 663 13.52 5.11 -1.00
C THR A 663 14.59 5.54 -2.01
N LEU A 664 14.37 6.66 -2.71
CA LEU A 664 15.40 7.26 -3.56
C LEU A 664 16.36 8.09 -2.69
N MET A 665 17.65 7.81 -2.77
CA MET A 665 18.71 8.63 -2.17
C MET A 665 19.78 8.94 -3.22
N GLY A 666 19.98 10.23 -3.50
CA GLY A 666 20.80 10.66 -4.62
C GLY A 666 20.25 10.10 -5.94
N ASP A 667 21.06 9.31 -6.64
CA ASP A 667 20.74 8.65 -7.91
C ASP A 667 20.40 7.15 -7.72
N THR A 668 20.20 6.67 -6.50
CA THR A 668 20.04 5.24 -6.21
C THR A 668 18.79 4.94 -5.39
N PHE A 669 17.97 4.00 -5.85
CA PHE A 669 16.86 3.45 -5.07
C PHE A 669 17.37 2.38 -4.12
N HIS A 670 17.16 2.58 -2.82
CA HIS A 670 17.26 1.55 -1.80
C HIS A 670 15.87 0.93 -1.63
N ILE A 671 15.75 -0.35 -1.96
CA ILE A 671 14.46 -1.06 -2.02
C ILE A 671 14.45 -2.15 -0.96
N LEU A 672 13.46 -2.12 -0.07
CA LEU A 672 13.12 -3.24 0.82
C LEU A 672 12.01 -4.06 0.17
N ILE A 673 12.34 -5.31 -0.16
CA ILE A 673 11.47 -6.30 -0.78
C ILE A 673 11.09 -7.32 0.29
N GLY A 674 9.93 -7.13 0.93
CA GLY A 674 9.32 -8.13 1.78
C GLY A 674 8.51 -9.13 0.97
N TYR A 675 8.57 -10.41 1.32
CA TYR A 675 7.54 -11.36 0.91
C TYR A 675 7.22 -12.35 2.04
N GLY A 676 5.94 -12.73 2.09
CA GLY A 676 5.43 -13.84 2.88
C GLY A 676 4.86 -14.89 1.93
N PHE A 677 5.17 -16.16 2.17
CA PHE A 677 4.60 -17.29 1.43
C PHE A 677 4.35 -18.48 2.38
N ASN A 678 3.15 -19.06 2.31
CA ASN A 678 2.72 -20.15 3.18
C ASN A 678 3.35 -21.48 2.75
N VAL A 679 4.30 -22.01 3.53
CA VAL A 679 5.02 -23.24 3.19
C VAL A 679 4.48 -24.46 3.94
N ASN A 680 4.40 -24.36 5.26
CA ASN A 680 4.09 -25.48 6.15
C ASN A 680 3.20 -25.06 7.34
N ASN A 681 2.17 -24.26 7.05
CA ASN A 681 1.29 -23.60 8.01
C ASN A 681 -0.19 -23.75 7.61
N SER A 682 -0.75 -24.96 7.75
CA SER A 682 -2.10 -25.35 7.30
C SER A 682 -3.28 -24.70 8.06
N ASN A 683 -3.01 -23.80 9.01
CA ASN A 683 -4.00 -23.02 9.75
C ASN A 683 -3.40 -21.65 10.12
N PRO A 684 -4.16 -20.53 10.09
CA PRO A 684 -5.57 -20.39 9.67
C PRO A 684 -5.77 -20.37 8.14
N THR A 685 -4.68 -20.48 7.38
CA THR A 685 -4.65 -20.40 5.92
C THR A 685 -4.13 -21.71 5.32
N ILE A 686 -4.30 -21.91 4.01
CA ILE A 686 -3.70 -23.04 3.29
C ILE A 686 -2.22 -22.78 2.98
N CYS A 687 -1.40 -23.84 2.89
CA CYS A 687 0.02 -23.76 2.53
C CYS A 687 0.41 -24.67 1.36
N ILE A 688 1.59 -24.44 0.76
CA ILE A 688 2.01 -25.19 -0.43
C ILE A 688 2.22 -26.69 -0.15
N ASN A 689 2.61 -27.08 1.06
CA ASN A 689 2.79 -28.50 1.41
C ASN A 689 1.45 -29.25 1.50
N ASP A 690 0.35 -28.59 1.89
CA ASP A 690 -1.00 -29.19 1.84
C ASP A 690 -1.37 -29.51 0.38
N LEU A 691 -1.15 -28.54 -0.52
CA LEU A 691 -1.44 -28.65 -1.95
C LEU A 691 -0.56 -29.69 -2.65
N ILE A 692 0.71 -29.84 -2.24
CA ILE A 692 1.60 -30.91 -2.70
C ILE A 692 1.09 -32.29 -2.22
N MET A 693 0.60 -32.38 -0.99
CA MET A 693 0.01 -33.62 -0.46
C MET A 693 -1.27 -34.00 -1.21
N GLU A 694 -2.16 -33.03 -1.49
CA GLU A 694 -3.37 -33.25 -2.30
C GLU A 694 -3.02 -33.62 -3.75
N TYR A 695 -2.06 -32.94 -4.37
CA TYR A 695 -1.56 -33.27 -5.71
C TYR A 695 -1.00 -34.70 -5.76
N ASN A 696 -0.23 -35.12 -4.75
CA ASN A 696 0.26 -36.49 -4.62
C ASN A 696 -0.89 -37.50 -4.48
N LYS A 697 -1.93 -37.20 -3.71
CA LYS A 697 -3.14 -38.03 -3.56
C LYS A 697 -3.91 -38.15 -4.89
N LYS A 698 -4.08 -37.05 -5.63
CA LYS A 698 -4.85 -37.00 -6.89
C LYS A 698 -4.12 -37.66 -8.07
N ASN A 699 -2.81 -37.44 -8.19
CA ASN A 699 -2.00 -37.86 -9.35
C ASN A 699 -1.11 -39.09 -9.08
N MET A 700 -1.20 -39.70 -7.90
CA MET A 700 -0.38 -40.83 -7.45
C MET A 700 1.14 -40.57 -7.51
N THR A 701 1.54 -39.31 -7.34
CA THR A 701 2.95 -38.87 -7.32
C THR A 701 3.56 -38.95 -5.91
N LYS A 702 4.88 -38.73 -5.81
CA LYS A 702 5.65 -38.70 -4.56
C LYS A 702 6.58 -37.48 -4.50
N LEU A 703 6.01 -36.31 -4.78
CA LEU A 703 6.68 -35.03 -4.57
C LEU A 703 6.98 -34.86 -3.08
N ARG A 704 8.12 -34.25 -2.75
CA ARG A 704 8.55 -34.03 -1.37
C ARG A 704 7.91 -32.74 -0.83
N SER A 705 7.69 -32.67 0.48
CA SER A 705 7.41 -31.41 1.13
C SER A 705 8.61 -30.46 1.00
N LEU A 706 8.33 -29.17 0.89
CA LEU A 706 9.31 -28.10 0.75
C LEU A 706 9.59 -27.47 2.12
N THR A 707 10.85 -27.09 2.37
CA THR A 707 11.26 -26.36 3.58
C THR A 707 11.34 -24.86 3.33
N VAL A 708 11.23 -24.07 4.40
CA VAL A 708 11.28 -22.59 4.34
C VAL A 708 12.65 -22.11 3.85
N ASP A 709 13.74 -22.59 4.43
CA ASP A 709 15.12 -22.28 4.01
C ASP A 709 15.38 -22.54 2.51
N TYR A 710 14.97 -23.70 2.01
CA TYR A 710 15.06 -24.09 0.61
C TYR A 710 14.31 -23.14 -0.32
N LEU A 711 13.07 -22.76 0.04
CA LEU A 711 12.25 -21.87 -0.77
C LEU A 711 12.73 -20.42 -0.74
N ILE A 712 13.21 -19.91 0.39
CA ILE A 712 13.79 -18.57 0.45
C ILE A 712 15.04 -18.52 -0.44
N ALA A 713 15.98 -19.47 -0.28
CA ALA A 713 17.21 -19.52 -1.07
C ALA A 713 16.94 -19.58 -2.59
N ARG A 714 15.98 -20.40 -3.01
CA ARG A 714 15.60 -20.51 -4.43
C ARG A 714 14.86 -19.27 -4.94
N SER A 715 13.97 -18.66 -4.15
CA SER A 715 13.24 -17.46 -4.56
C SER A 715 14.20 -16.28 -4.73
N VAL A 716 15.17 -16.10 -3.82
CA VAL A 716 16.22 -15.07 -3.93
C VAL A 716 17.14 -15.35 -5.13
N THR A 717 17.47 -16.61 -5.40
CA THR A 717 18.25 -17.03 -6.58
C THR A 717 17.53 -16.69 -7.90
N VAL A 718 16.23 -16.98 -7.99
CA VAL A 718 15.45 -16.64 -9.19
C VAL A 718 15.27 -15.14 -9.32
N LEU A 719 15.07 -14.42 -8.21
CA LEU A 719 14.93 -12.96 -8.20
C LEU A 719 16.17 -12.26 -8.76
N GLU A 720 17.38 -12.63 -8.33
CA GLU A 720 18.62 -12.04 -8.86
C GLU A 720 18.72 -12.22 -10.38
N ARG A 721 18.42 -13.44 -10.87
CA ARG A 721 18.39 -13.74 -12.31
C ARG A 721 17.35 -12.92 -13.06
N LEU A 722 16.18 -12.68 -12.47
CA LEU A 722 15.12 -11.86 -13.10
C LEU A 722 15.47 -10.37 -13.10
N ILE A 723 16.16 -9.87 -12.07
CA ILE A 723 16.70 -8.51 -12.05
C ILE A 723 17.78 -8.35 -13.13
N ASP A 724 18.74 -9.28 -13.23
CA ASP A 724 19.76 -9.29 -14.30
C ASP A 724 19.12 -9.25 -15.70
N ILE A 725 18.10 -10.10 -15.95
CA ILE A 725 17.38 -10.13 -17.23
C ILE A 725 16.64 -8.82 -17.51
N PHE A 726 15.99 -8.21 -16.50
CA PHE A 726 15.30 -6.94 -16.66
C PHE A 726 16.28 -5.79 -16.96
N GLN A 727 17.46 -5.80 -16.32
CA GLN A 727 18.48 -4.78 -16.59
C GLN A 727 19.09 -4.91 -18.00
N GLU A 728 19.14 -6.12 -18.57
CA GLU A 728 19.59 -6.35 -19.95
C GLU A 728 18.49 -6.04 -20.99
N LYS A 729 17.23 -6.40 -20.74
CA LYS A 729 16.17 -6.49 -21.77
C LYS A 729 14.89 -5.70 -21.47
N GLY A 730 14.83 -5.00 -20.34
CA GLY A 730 13.63 -4.30 -19.90
C GLY A 730 12.45 -5.25 -19.62
N PRO A 731 11.20 -4.73 -19.68
CA PRO A 731 9.98 -5.52 -19.44
C PRO A 731 9.88 -6.79 -20.29
N ASP A 732 10.19 -6.72 -21.59
CA ASP A 732 10.07 -7.85 -22.53
C ASP A 732 10.90 -9.08 -22.13
N GLY A 733 11.98 -8.89 -21.39
CA GLY A 733 12.79 -9.99 -20.86
C GLY A 733 12.07 -10.85 -19.82
N VAL A 734 11.08 -10.29 -19.12
CA VAL A 734 10.40 -10.94 -17.97
C VAL A 734 8.90 -11.13 -18.18
N LEU A 735 8.27 -10.26 -18.97
CA LEU A 735 6.82 -10.26 -19.23
C LEU A 735 6.31 -11.63 -19.71
N PRO A 736 6.96 -12.36 -20.66
CA PRO A 736 6.50 -13.67 -21.07
C PRO A 736 6.41 -14.69 -19.92
N LEU A 737 7.30 -14.61 -18.92
CA LEU A 737 7.25 -15.47 -17.74
C LEU A 737 6.19 -15.00 -16.72
N TYR A 738 5.98 -13.68 -16.60
CA TYR A 738 4.88 -13.12 -15.81
C TYR A 738 3.52 -13.56 -16.36
N TYR A 739 3.25 -13.31 -17.64
CA TYR A 739 2.02 -13.71 -18.34
C TYR A 739 1.77 -15.22 -18.28
N LYS A 740 2.81 -16.08 -18.34
CA LYS A 740 2.68 -17.54 -18.18
C LYS A 740 1.99 -17.94 -16.87
N TYR A 741 2.24 -17.21 -15.78
CA TYR A 741 1.69 -17.49 -14.45
C TYR A 741 0.54 -16.57 -14.04
N TRP A 742 0.16 -15.61 -14.89
CA TRP A 742 -0.84 -14.61 -14.57
C TRP A 742 -2.29 -15.12 -14.76
N ILE A 743 -3.17 -14.85 -13.79
CA ILE A 743 -4.57 -15.29 -13.77
C ILE A 743 -5.58 -14.35 -14.49
N HIS A 744 -5.20 -13.14 -14.91
CA HIS A 744 -6.17 -12.15 -15.44
C HIS A 744 -6.38 -12.19 -16.96
N ALA A 745 -5.65 -13.03 -17.69
CA ALA A 745 -5.70 -13.07 -19.16
C ALA A 745 -7.14 -13.25 -19.70
N GLY A 746 -7.64 -12.26 -20.45
CA GLY A 746 -8.98 -12.29 -21.06
C GLY A 746 -10.15 -12.10 -20.09
N ARG A 747 -9.92 -11.76 -18.83
CA ARG A 747 -11.00 -11.49 -17.88
C ARG A 747 -11.72 -10.19 -18.23
N HIS A 748 -13.05 -10.25 -18.19
CA HIS A 748 -13.92 -9.09 -18.29
C HIS A 748 -14.11 -8.55 -16.87
N VAL A 749 -13.89 -7.26 -16.66
CA VAL A 749 -14.04 -6.58 -15.38
C VAL A 749 -15.05 -5.44 -15.49
N ARG A 750 -15.70 -5.09 -14.39
CA ARG A 750 -16.35 -3.79 -14.23
C ARG A 750 -15.38 -2.80 -13.60
N LEU A 751 -15.44 -1.56 -14.05
CA LEU A 751 -14.64 -0.47 -13.48
C LEU A 751 -15.48 0.39 -12.54
N TRP A 752 -14.86 0.88 -11.48
CA TRP A 752 -15.35 1.86 -10.50
C TRP A 752 -16.47 1.38 -9.57
N SER A 753 -17.45 0.60 -10.04
CA SER A 753 -18.57 0.08 -9.24
C SER A 753 -19.24 -1.16 -9.86
N GLU A 754 -20.10 -1.86 -9.11
CA GLU A 754 -20.88 -3.02 -9.62
C GLU A 754 -21.81 -2.68 -10.80
N GLU A 755 -22.19 -1.41 -10.94
CA GLU A 755 -22.99 -0.90 -12.08
C GLU A 755 -22.13 -0.24 -13.17
N GLY A 756 -20.82 -0.15 -12.96
CA GLY A 756 -19.88 0.57 -13.82
C GLY A 756 -19.61 -0.11 -15.17
N PRO A 757 -18.86 0.57 -16.06
CA PRO A 757 -18.62 0.12 -17.43
C PRO A 757 -17.83 -1.20 -17.44
N LEU A 758 -18.09 -2.01 -18.47
CA LEU A 758 -17.39 -3.26 -18.71
C LEU A 758 -16.10 -2.99 -19.49
N ALA A 759 -15.01 -3.62 -19.06
CA ALA A 759 -13.71 -3.53 -19.69
C ALA A 759 -13.02 -4.91 -19.72
N TRP A 760 -12.02 -5.07 -20.59
CA TRP A 760 -11.20 -6.29 -20.68
C TRP A 760 -9.81 -6.03 -20.11
N ILE A 761 -9.28 -6.91 -19.27
CA ILE A 761 -7.85 -6.84 -18.89
C ILE A 761 -7.01 -7.27 -20.11
N VAL A 762 -6.15 -6.36 -20.58
CA VAL A 762 -5.30 -6.60 -21.76
C VAL A 762 -3.84 -6.90 -21.41
N GLY A 763 -3.34 -6.40 -20.28
CA GLY A 763 -1.97 -6.64 -19.85
C GLY A 763 -1.51 -5.71 -18.72
N ILE A 764 -0.19 -5.55 -18.57
CA ILE A 764 0.41 -4.42 -17.85
C ILE A 764 1.16 -3.51 -18.82
N ASP A 765 1.20 -2.22 -18.51
CA ASP A 765 1.96 -1.22 -19.28
C ASP A 765 3.47 -1.25 -18.98
N ASP A 766 4.22 -0.40 -19.69
CA ASP A 766 5.67 -0.22 -19.54
C ASP A 766 6.11 0.30 -18.16
N CYS A 767 5.17 0.73 -17.31
CA CYS A 767 5.41 1.11 -15.91
C CYS A 767 5.07 -0.03 -14.94
N GLY A 768 4.28 -1.02 -15.36
CA GLY A 768 3.84 -2.17 -14.57
C GLY A 768 2.43 -2.02 -13.99
N PHE A 769 1.65 -1.02 -14.42
CA PHE A 769 0.26 -0.82 -14.02
C PHE A 769 -0.70 -1.66 -14.88
N LEU A 770 -1.88 -1.97 -14.35
CA LEU A 770 -2.85 -2.86 -15.01
C LEU A 770 -3.53 -2.14 -16.16
N GLN A 771 -3.43 -2.65 -17.38
CA GLN A 771 -4.15 -2.11 -18.54
C GLN A 771 -5.51 -2.77 -18.72
N VAL A 772 -6.53 -1.93 -18.86
CA VAL A 772 -7.91 -2.33 -19.16
C VAL A 772 -8.38 -1.66 -20.46
N HIS A 773 -9.17 -2.36 -21.26
CA HIS A 773 -9.77 -1.83 -22.48
C HIS A 773 -11.27 -1.60 -22.27
N GLU A 774 -11.77 -0.38 -22.40
CA GLU A 774 -13.22 -0.08 -22.39
C GLU A 774 -13.72 0.13 -23.82
N GLU A 775 -14.85 -0.49 -24.17
CA GLU A 775 -15.45 -0.39 -25.50
C GLU A 775 -15.80 1.08 -25.83
N GLY A 776 -15.21 1.60 -26.92
CA GLY A 776 -15.41 2.97 -27.36
C GLY A 776 -14.56 4.04 -26.67
N LYS A 777 -13.84 3.73 -25.58
CA LYS A 777 -12.87 4.67 -24.95
C LYS A 777 -11.40 4.33 -25.19
N GLY A 778 -11.06 3.07 -25.45
CA GLY A 778 -9.67 2.65 -25.70
C GLY A 778 -9.04 1.93 -24.51
N VAL A 779 -7.72 2.01 -24.37
CA VAL A 779 -6.97 1.36 -23.27
C VAL A 779 -6.61 2.39 -22.21
N GLU A 780 -6.82 2.05 -20.95
CA GLU A 780 -6.55 2.87 -19.76
C GLU A 780 -5.67 2.08 -18.77
N SER A 781 -4.80 2.77 -18.04
CA SER A 781 -3.96 2.19 -16.98
C SER A 781 -4.57 2.39 -15.59
N VAL A 782 -4.62 1.32 -14.81
CA VAL A 782 -5.22 1.26 -13.47
C VAL A 782 -4.11 1.11 -12.42
N HIS A 783 -4.04 2.08 -11.51
CA HIS A 783 -3.00 2.14 -10.47
C HIS A 783 -3.40 1.33 -9.23
N PRO A 784 -2.47 0.59 -8.59
CA PRO A 784 -2.78 -0.35 -7.50
C PRO A 784 -3.08 0.34 -6.16
N ASP A 785 -2.54 1.54 -5.95
CA ASP A 785 -2.73 2.28 -4.70
C ASP A 785 -3.98 3.17 -4.75
N GLY A 786 -4.48 3.48 -5.95
CA GLY A 786 -5.77 4.14 -6.17
C GLY A 786 -6.97 3.20 -6.35
N ASN A 787 -6.75 1.89 -6.55
CA ASN A 787 -7.82 0.92 -6.84
C ASN A 787 -7.68 -0.40 -6.07
N SER A 788 -8.80 -1.06 -5.80
CA SER A 788 -8.89 -2.45 -5.31
C SER A 788 -9.41 -3.36 -6.42
N PHE A 789 -9.00 -4.64 -6.46
CA PHE A 789 -9.49 -5.60 -7.47
C PHE A 789 -10.09 -6.87 -6.83
N ASP A 790 -11.43 -6.92 -6.82
CA ASP A 790 -12.23 -8.10 -6.48
C ASP A 790 -12.25 -9.05 -7.68
N MET A 791 -11.74 -10.27 -7.47
CA MET A 791 -11.61 -11.30 -8.50
C MET A 791 -12.85 -12.18 -8.65
N LEU A 792 -13.70 -12.26 -7.62
CA LEU A 792 -14.91 -13.07 -7.62
C LEU A 792 -16.03 -12.33 -8.35
N LYS A 793 -16.11 -11.00 -8.16
CA LYS A 793 -17.01 -10.12 -8.90
C LYS A 793 -16.44 -9.67 -10.25
N ASN A 794 -15.13 -9.86 -10.48
CA ASN A 794 -14.35 -9.20 -11.53
C ASN A 794 -14.61 -7.68 -11.53
N LEU A 795 -14.31 -7.02 -10.41
CA LEU A 795 -14.64 -5.63 -10.17
C LEU A 795 -13.41 -4.85 -9.68
N ILE A 796 -13.07 -3.78 -10.38
CA ILE A 796 -12.05 -2.82 -9.99
C ILE A 796 -12.75 -1.64 -9.31
N ILE A 797 -12.51 -1.41 -8.01
CA ILE A 797 -13.13 -0.34 -7.23
C ILE A 797 -12.13 0.79 -7.01
N SER A 798 -12.54 2.05 -7.21
CA SER A 798 -11.68 3.20 -6.87
C SER A 798 -11.70 3.45 -5.36
N LYS A 799 -10.51 3.67 -4.77
CA LYS A 799 -10.33 3.98 -3.35
C LYS A 799 -10.70 5.44 -2.98
N GLN A 800 -11.10 6.28 -3.94
CA GLN A 800 -11.41 7.70 -3.76
C GLN A 800 -12.92 8.04 -3.67
N GLN A 801 -13.80 7.05 -3.44
CA GLN A 801 -15.21 7.26 -3.10
C GLN A 801 -15.42 7.16 -1.58
#